data_AF-A0A351JTC6-F1
#
_entry.id   AF-A0A351JTC6-F1
#
_cell.length_a   1.000
_cell.length_b   1.000
_cell.length_c   1.000
_cell.angle_alpha   90.00
_cell.angle_beta   90.00
_cell.angle_gamma   90.00
#
_symmetry.space_group_name_H-M   'P 1'
#
loop_
_entity.id
_entity.type
_entity.pdbx_description
1 polymer ?
#
loop_
_entity_poly.entity_id
_entity_poly.type
_entity_poly.pdbx_seq_one_letter_code
_entity_poly.pdbx_strand_id
1 'polypeptide(L)'
;MAKLIKKEIEFAGRKLSLETGELAFQATMAVKASFGDTVVLTTVVSGAANPDLDFFPLTVNYEEKLYSGGQIKSSRFVKRDGRPTDDAVIVKRLVDHAIRPLFPQDYMDEVQVTSTVLSLDPNCDPEFLSMIAVSACLQASNIPWQGPMVSARIGHVDNAFVLCPPVYESKPDTKLDMMVSFAGPEKKFLAIEAEVDLLPEDVVLGAIDFARNNLDPVLALINDFAAAVNPDSNKYTYVSKSLDKAFVNEVSAVVKDGVAEMMDQSFDKLKLKEKQDLLQAELFEKFTGKYKKSDLLRAFAEIEKQALQDLILTKHKRPDGRGPKDIRSLTAKVEILPRTHGSALFTRGVTQTLTVATLGSTSLELFIQNMYGERTKRFIHYYNFPPFSTGETGKMGGPGSREIGHGMLAEKALRPVVPDQDEFPYMIILVSETLSSSGSSSMASTCSSTLALMDAGVPIKDIVAGVGVGLITNEDFTDHIIMTDLAYMEDAFGFLDFKLTGTRDAVTAIQCDMKLPGIPMHLLPKIFEQSKEGRLQVIDVLEKTLPKSRADVSKYAPKVMSVKIDPAKIGMVIGSGGKTIKEIEAKTGCLLGIEDDGNIAVSGSDEAMVKKAVDIILGIVKEVEVGEVYDGTVKEIVDFGAFVEILPGKDGLLHVSEMANDFIRDPRDVVKVGDVLKVKVIGVGGDGKVSLSKKALEPGYVPSARPSGRREDDRGGRPRRSFNNSRGGFSHGR
;
A
#
# COMPACT_ATOMS: atom_id res chain seq x y z
N MET A 1 -12.28 -41.78 12.44
CA MET A 1 -11.31 -40.71 12.10
C MET A 1 -11.31 -40.57 10.60
N ALA A 2 -11.27 -39.34 10.07
CA ALA A 2 -11.18 -39.12 8.63
C ALA A 2 -9.88 -39.73 8.08
N LYS A 3 -9.91 -40.18 6.82
CA LYS A 3 -8.71 -40.71 6.14
C LYS A 3 -7.71 -39.57 5.96
N LEU A 4 -6.49 -39.73 6.50
CA LEU A 4 -5.41 -38.78 6.27
C LEU A 4 -4.98 -38.86 4.80
N ILE A 5 -5.04 -37.72 4.10
CA ILE A 5 -4.63 -37.61 2.70
C ILE A 5 -3.65 -36.45 2.59
N LYS A 6 -2.50 -36.72 1.97
CA LYS A 6 -1.46 -35.74 1.69
C LYS A 6 -0.98 -35.87 0.26
N LYS A 7 -0.84 -34.74 -0.42
CA LYS A 7 -0.22 -34.61 -1.75
C LYS A 7 0.79 -33.48 -1.73
N GLU A 8 1.89 -33.62 -2.46
CA GLU A 8 2.98 -32.65 -2.46
C GLU A 8 3.74 -32.65 -3.79
N ILE A 9 4.29 -31.49 -4.13
CA ILE A 9 5.18 -31.25 -5.28
C ILE A 9 6.32 -30.33 -4.87
N GLU A 10 7.32 -30.23 -5.73
CA GLU A 10 8.30 -29.15 -5.72
C GLU A 10 7.82 -28.06 -6.68
N PHE A 11 7.75 -26.81 -6.21
CA PHE A 11 7.24 -25.67 -6.95
C PHE A 11 8.04 -24.42 -6.59
N ALA A 12 8.56 -23.71 -7.59
CA ALA A 12 9.41 -22.53 -7.40
C ALA A 12 10.58 -22.76 -6.41
N GLY A 13 11.22 -23.94 -6.47
CA GLY A 13 12.36 -24.28 -5.61
C GLY A 13 11.99 -24.69 -4.18
N ARG A 14 10.69 -24.87 -3.88
CA ARG A 14 10.18 -25.10 -2.53
C ARG A 14 9.11 -26.18 -2.53
N LYS A 15 8.94 -26.83 -1.38
CA LYS A 15 7.92 -27.87 -1.22
C LYS A 15 6.54 -27.24 -1.05
N LEU A 16 5.58 -27.60 -1.91
CA LEU A 16 4.17 -27.25 -1.80
C LEU A 16 3.37 -28.52 -1.46
N SER A 17 2.58 -28.50 -0.38
CA SER A 17 1.78 -29.65 0.03
C SER A 17 0.36 -29.29 0.47
N LEU A 18 -0.57 -30.21 0.23
CA LEU A 18 -1.97 -30.14 0.64
C LEU A 18 -2.30 -31.37 1.48
N GLU A 19 -2.90 -31.15 2.65
CA GLU A 19 -3.22 -32.20 3.61
C GLU A 19 -4.63 -32.03 4.19
N THR A 20 -5.34 -33.13 4.40
CA THR A 20 -6.64 -33.15 5.09
C THR A 20 -6.80 -34.40 5.95
N GLY A 21 -7.79 -34.37 6.84
CA GLY A 21 -8.14 -35.49 7.71
C GLY A 21 -7.61 -35.39 9.14
N GLU A 22 -6.82 -34.35 9.47
CA GLU A 22 -6.26 -34.12 10.81
C GLU A 22 -6.93 -32.96 11.57
N LEU A 23 -7.33 -31.89 10.87
CA LEU A 23 -7.79 -30.63 11.48
C LEU A 23 -9.22 -30.27 11.04
N ALA A 24 -9.92 -29.51 11.90
CA ALA A 24 -11.22 -28.90 11.62
C ALA A 24 -12.31 -29.87 11.11
N PHE A 25 -12.51 -30.98 11.83
CA PHE A 25 -13.43 -32.07 11.45
C PHE A 25 -14.90 -31.70 11.21
N GLN A 26 -15.34 -30.52 11.65
CA GLN A 26 -16.73 -30.05 11.48
C GLN A 26 -16.92 -29.17 10.25
N ALA A 27 -15.84 -28.73 9.59
CA ALA A 27 -15.97 -27.99 8.35
C ALA A 27 -16.48 -28.92 7.23
N THR A 28 -17.19 -28.36 6.25
CA THR A 28 -17.58 -29.11 5.04
C THR A 28 -16.33 -29.65 4.33
N MET A 29 -15.27 -28.85 4.30
CA MET A 29 -13.93 -29.29 3.91
C MET A 29 -12.87 -28.48 4.67
N ALA A 30 -11.73 -29.11 4.98
CA ALA A 30 -10.58 -28.46 5.60
C ALA A 30 -9.28 -28.93 4.95
N VAL A 31 -8.39 -27.99 4.61
CA VAL A 31 -7.09 -28.25 4.02
C VAL A 31 -6.02 -27.50 4.80
N LYS A 32 -5.06 -28.25 5.36
CA LYS A 32 -3.78 -27.72 5.84
C LYS A 32 -2.83 -27.69 4.64
N ALA A 33 -2.53 -26.49 4.16
CA ALA A 33 -1.59 -26.29 3.07
C ALA A 33 -0.24 -25.80 3.62
N SER A 34 0.85 -26.20 2.98
CA SER A 34 2.21 -25.77 3.35
C SER A 34 3.02 -25.40 2.12
N PHE A 35 3.76 -24.30 2.19
CA PHE A 35 4.74 -23.88 1.17
C PHE A 35 6.03 -23.48 1.88
N GLY A 36 7.09 -24.26 1.71
CA GLY A 36 8.20 -24.24 2.67
C GLY A 36 7.68 -24.50 4.09
N ASP A 37 8.03 -23.65 5.04
CA ASP A 37 7.56 -23.72 6.43
C ASP A 37 6.36 -22.79 6.73
N THR A 38 5.87 -22.06 5.73
CA THR A 38 4.58 -21.35 5.82
C THR A 38 3.44 -22.35 5.80
N VAL A 39 2.52 -22.26 6.76
CA VAL A 39 1.36 -23.15 6.91
C VAL A 39 0.09 -22.33 7.00
N VAL A 40 -0.89 -22.66 6.16
CA VAL A 40 -2.24 -22.08 6.16
C VAL A 40 -3.26 -23.19 6.38
N LEU A 41 -4.17 -22.99 7.33
CA LEU A 41 -5.38 -23.79 7.46
C LEU A 41 -6.52 -23.08 6.74
N THR A 42 -7.04 -23.71 5.69
CA THR A 42 -8.23 -23.24 4.99
C THR A 42 -9.40 -24.16 5.24
N THR A 43 -10.53 -23.57 5.64
CA THR A 43 -11.80 -24.28 5.87
C THR A 43 -12.88 -23.68 4.99
N VAL A 44 -13.73 -24.53 4.45
CA VAL A 44 -14.99 -24.13 3.80
C VAL A 44 -16.16 -24.76 4.56
N VAL A 45 -17.17 -23.94 4.84
CA VAL A 45 -18.43 -24.36 5.45
C VAL A 45 -19.57 -23.92 4.56
N SER A 46 -20.48 -24.83 4.26
CA SER A 46 -21.75 -24.56 3.59
C SER A 46 -22.90 -24.65 4.59
N GLY A 47 -23.76 -23.63 4.62
CA GLY A 47 -25.02 -23.57 5.37
C GLY A 47 -26.23 -23.55 4.43
N ALA A 48 -27.43 -23.57 5.01
CA ALA A 48 -28.66 -23.42 4.23
C ALA A 48 -28.79 -22.00 3.68
N ALA A 49 -29.44 -21.85 2.53
CA ALA A 49 -29.77 -20.54 1.97
C ALA A 49 -30.59 -19.69 2.95
N ASN A 50 -30.24 -18.41 3.04
CA ASN A 50 -30.97 -17.45 3.85
C ASN A 50 -32.18 -16.90 3.05
N PRO A 51 -33.41 -17.11 3.51
CA PRO A 51 -34.60 -16.69 2.76
C PRO A 51 -34.75 -15.16 2.69
N ASP A 52 -34.11 -14.42 3.59
CA ASP A 52 -34.18 -12.96 3.64
C ASP A 52 -33.12 -12.29 2.73
N LEU A 53 -32.23 -13.07 2.12
CA LEU A 53 -31.17 -12.56 1.23
C LEU A 53 -31.50 -12.82 -0.24
N ASP A 54 -31.31 -11.77 -1.05
CA ASP A 54 -31.52 -11.81 -2.51
C ASP A 54 -30.22 -11.90 -3.30
N PHE A 55 -29.10 -12.18 -2.64
CA PHE A 55 -27.78 -12.35 -3.25
C PHE A 55 -27.08 -13.58 -2.67
N PHE A 56 -26.10 -14.11 -3.41
CA PHE A 56 -25.27 -15.23 -2.96
C PHE A 56 -24.40 -14.85 -1.74
N PRO A 57 -24.69 -15.41 -0.54
CA PRO A 57 -23.99 -15.05 0.69
C PRO A 57 -22.66 -15.81 0.83
N LEU A 58 -21.68 -15.41 0.02
CA LEU A 58 -20.29 -15.83 0.16
C LEU A 58 -19.54 -14.86 1.09
N THR A 59 -18.99 -15.41 2.17
CA THR A 59 -18.10 -14.71 3.09
C THR A 59 -16.72 -15.32 3.05
N VAL A 60 -15.73 -14.53 2.66
CA VAL A 60 -14.31 -14.91 2.73
C VAL A 60 -13.65 -14.23 3.91
N ASN A 61 -12.76 -14.93 4.63
CA ASN A 61 -11.92 -14.37 5.67
C ASN A 61 -10.47 -14.83 5.46
N TYR A 62 -9.54 -13.88 5.59
CA TYR A 62 -8.11 -14.14 5.63
C TYR A 62 -7.58 -13.63 6.97
N GLU A 63 -7.10 -14.55 7.78
CA GLU A 63 -6.79 -14.33 9.19
C GLU A 63 -5.28 -14.44 9.40
N GLU A 64 -4.63 -13.28 9.47
CA GLU A 64 -3.26 -13.15 9.95
C GLU A 64 -3.23 -13.30 11.47
N LYS A 65 -2.31 -14.14 11.97
CA LYS A 65 -2.13 -14.35 13.41
C LYS A 65 -0.71 -13.96 13.79
N LEU A 66 -0.54 -13.09 14.78
CA LEU A 66 0.79 -12.65 15.18
C LEU A 66 1.68 -13.82 15.62
N TYR A 67 1.10 -14.87 16.18
CA TYR A 67 1.85 -16.08 16.55
C TYR A 67 2.46 -16.81 15.36
N SER A 68 1.95 -16.64 14.13
CA SER A 68 2.47 -17.34 12.96
C SER A 68 3.90 -16.92 12.65
N GLY A 69 4.24 -15.64 12.88
CA GLY A 69 5.60 -15.10 12.82
C GLY A 69 6.28 -14.94 14.18
N GLY A 70 5.76 -15.57 15.24
CA GLY A 70 6.32 -15.50 16.59
C GLY A 70 6.24 -14.12 17.25
N GLN A 71 5.34 -13.25 16.79
CA GLN A 71 5.20 -11.87 17.25
C GLN A 71 4.22 -11.75 18.43
N ILE A 72 4.49 -10.79 19.33
CA ILE A 72 3.54 -10.37 20.37
C ILE A 72 3.15 -8.92 20.10
N LYS A 73 1.85 -8.62 20.14
CA LYS A 73 1.33 -7.28 19.89
C LYS A 73 2.00 -6.22 20.77
N SER A 74 2.53 -5.18 20.13
CA SER A 74 3.23 -4.04 20.74
C SER A 74 2.34 -3.24 21.70
N SER A 75 1.03 -3.17 21.43
CA SER A 75 0.08 -2.42 22.26
C SER A 75 0.22 -2.75 23.74
N ARG A 76 0.29 -1.69 24.57
CA ARG A 76 0.41 -1.81 26.03
C ARG A 76 -0.87 -2.33 26.69
N PHE A 77 -2.02 -2.13 26.05
CA PHE A 77 -3.34 -2.42 26.61
C PHE A 77 -3.97 -3.69 26.02
N VAL A 78 -3.72 -3.99 24.74
CA VAL A 78 -4.37 -5.09 24.04
C VAL A 78 -3.34 -6.04 23.45
N LYS A 79 -3.29 -7.28 23.96
CA LYS A 79 -2.39 -8.34 23.47
C LYS A 79 -3.03 -9.31 22.47
N ARG A 80 -4.32 -9.12 22.18
CA ARG A 80 -5.07 -9.94 21.22
C ARG A 80 -5.02 -9.35 19.81
N ASP A 81 -5.05 -10.21 18.79
CA ASP A 81 -5.27 -9.82 17.40
C ASP A 81 -6.53 -8.93 17.29
N GLY A 82 -6.44 -7.90 16.45
CA GLY A 82 -7.49 -6.89 16.31
C GLY A 82 -8.40 -7.13 15.11
N ARG A 83 -8.93 -6.05 14.54
CA ARG A 83 -9.52 -6.07 13.20
C ARG A 83 -8.47 -6.51 12.17
N PRO A 84 -8.89 -7.10 11.03
CA PRO A 84 -7.99 -7.38 9.91
C PRO A 84 -7.19 -6.15 9.49
N THR A 85 -5.95 -6.36 9.06
CA THR A 85 -5.09 -5.34 8.45
C THR A 85 -5.65 -4.96 7.07
N ASP A 86 -5.27 -3.79 6.55
CA ASP A 86 -5.69 -3.38 5.20
C ASP A 86 -5.20 -4.38 4.15
N ASP A 87 -3.97 -4.88 4.30
CA ASP A 87 -3.39 -5.93 3.45
C ASP A 87 -4.23 -7.22 3.50
N ALA A 88 -4.60 -7.71 4.70
CA ALA A 88 -5.48 -8.88 4.85
C ALA A 88 -6.87 -8.68 4.21
N VAL A 89 -7.40 -7.45 4.23
CA VAL A 89 -8.65 -7.11 3.54
C VAL A 89 -8.49 -7.23 2.02
N ILE A 90 -7.35 -6.83 1.45
CA ILE A 90 -7.07 -7.00 0.01
C ILE A 90 -7.00 -8.48 -0.35
N VAL A 91 -6.30 -9.30 0.44
CA VAL A 91 -6.20 -10.75 0.19
C VAL A 91 -7.58 -11.41 0.24
N LYS A 92 -8.38 -11.10 1.26
CA LYS A 92 -9.78 -11.55 1.36
C LYS A 92 -10.58 -11.20 0.09
N ARG A 93 -10.44 -9.97 -0.41
CA ARG A 93 -11.17 -9.51 -1.60
C ARG A 93 -10.70 -10.21 -2.86
N LEU A 94 -9.39 -10.41 -3.02
CA LEU A 94 -8.82 -11.12 -4.15
C LEU A 94 -9.32 -12.57 -4.20
N VAL A 95 -9.34 -13.27 -3.07
CA VAL A 95 -9.91 -14.61 -2.96
C VAL A 95 -11.39 -14.59 -3.34
N ASP A 96 -12.20 -13.67 -2.81
CA ASP A 96 -13.64 -13.55 -3.12
C ASP A 96 -13.86 -13.35 -4.63
N HIS A 97 -13.21 -12.35 -5.23
CA HIS A 97 -13.33 -12.06 -6.67
C HIS A 97 -12.91 -13.24 -7.54
N ALA A 98 -11.93 -14.04 -7.11
CA ALA A 98 -11.46 -15.17 -7.88
C ALA A 98 -12.39 -16.40 -7.77
N ILE A 99 -12.98 -16.68 -6.59
CA ILE A 99 -13.81 -17.88 -6.41
C ILE A 99 -15.29 -17.67 -6.71
N ARG A 100 -15.82 -16.46 -6.51
CA ARG A 100 -17.25 -16.13 -6.68
C ARG A 100 -17.78 -16.46 -8.07
N PRO A 101 -17.09 -16.14 -9.18
CA PRO A 101 -17.60 -16.37 -10.53
C PRO A 101 -17.66 -17.85 -10.92
N LEU A 102 -17.02 -18.71 -10.12
CA LEU A 102 -16.99 -20.15 -10.33
C LEU A 102 -18.13 -20.88 -9.59
N PHE A 103 -18.92 -20.18 -8.77
CA PHE A 103 -20.20 -20.72 -8.29
C PHE A 103 -21.27 -20.61 -9.39
N PRO A 104 -22.26 -21.52 -9.43
CA PRO A 104 -23.43 -21.34 -10.30
C PRO A 104 -24.11 -19.99 -10.05
N GLN A 105 -24.58 -19.31 -11.09
CA GLN A 105 -25.11 -17.93 -11.00
C GLN A 105 -26.35 -17.81 -10.09
N ASP A 106 -27.09 -18.89 -9.93
CA ASP A 106 -28.31 -19.01 -9.14
C ASP A 106 -28.11 -19.72 -7.80
N TYR A 107 -26.85 -19.93 -7.41
CA TYR A 107 -26.47 -20.54 -6.13
C TYR A 107 -26.66 -19.55 -4.97
N MET A 108 -27.29 -20.01 -3.89
CA MET A 108 -27.75 -19.14 -2.79
C MET A 108 -27.51 -19.72 -1.38
N ASP A 109 -26.93 -20.92 -1.29
CA ASP A 109 -26.53 -21.48 0.00
C ASP A 109 -25.44 -20.61 0.63
N GLU A 110 -25.47 -20.45 1.94
CA GLU A 110 -24.45 -19.68 2.66
C GLU A 110 -23.10 -20.40 2.57
N VAL A 111 -22.07 -19.70 2.11
CA VAL A 111 -20.71 -20.27 2.03
C VAL A 111 -19.75 -19.37 2.80
N GLN A 112 -19.03 -19.97 3.74
CA GLN A 112 -17.97 -19.31 4.47
C GLN A 112 -16.63 -19.98 4.18
N VAL A 113 -15.68 -19.18 3.69
CA VAL A 113 -14.29 -19.58 3.45
C VAL A 113 -13.42 -18.85 4.45
N THR A 114 -12.59 -19.56 5.20
CA THR A 114 -11.65 -18.95 6.15
C THR A 114 -10.27 -19.55 5.97
N SER A 115 -9.29 -18.71 5.67
CA SER A 115 -7.87 -19.07 5.61
C SER A 115 -7.15 -18.44 6.80
N THR A 116 -6.57 -19.25 7.68
CA THR A 116 -5.81 -18.80 8.85
C THR A 116 -4.34 -19.15 8.66
N VAL A 117 -3.47 -18.15 8.76
CA VAL A 117 -2.02 -18.36 8.72
C VAL A 117 -1.57 -18.90 10.08
N LEU A 118 -1.10 -20.14 10.12
CA LEU A 118 -0.70 -20.84 11.34
C LEU A 118 0.81 -20.75 11.61
N SER A 119 1.61 -20.74 10.56
CA SER A 119 3.07 -20.63 10.59
C SER A 119 3.52 -19.79 9.40
N LEU A 120 4.55 -18.97 9.59
CA LEU A 120 5.09 -18.10 8.56
C LEU A 120 6.60 -18.32 8.41
N ASP A 121 6.99 -18.81 7.23
CA ASP A 121 8.33 -18.61 6.68
C ASP A 121 8.32 -17.28 5.91
N PRO A 122 9.12 -16.27 6.31
CA PRO A 122 9.16 -14.96 5.67
C PRO A 122 9.49 -14.99 4.16
N ASN A 123 10.06 -16.10 3.67
CA ASN A 123 10.40 -16.28 2.26
C ASN A 123 9.29 -16.93 1.45
N CYS A 124 8.23 -17.45 2.10
CA CYS A 124 7.15 -18.18 1.48
C CYS A 124 5.81 -17.46 1.64
N ASP A 125 5.27 -16.97 0.53
CA ASP A 125 4.05 -16.15 0.52
C ASP A 125 2.80 -16.91 1.03
N PRO A 126 2.20 -16.50 2.17
CA PRO A 126 0.97 -17.09 2.68
C PRO A 126 -0.27 -16.70 1.86
N GLU A 127 -0.24 -15.61 1.09
CA GLU A 127 -1.36 -15.17 0.25
C GLU A 127 -1.50 -16.11 -0.94
N PHE A 128 -0.41 -16.36 -1.68
CA PHE A 128 -0.33 -17.40 -2.71
C PHE A 128 -0.80 -18.75 -2.17
N LEU A 129 -0.26 -19.19 -1.02
CA LEU A 129 -0.64 -20.48 -0.43
C LEU A 129 -2.13 -20.55 -0.11
N SER A 130 -2.74 -19.44 0.33
CA SER A 130 -4.17 -19.38 0.63
C SER A 130 -5.03 -19.49 -0.62
N MET A 131 -4.63 -18.85 -1.73
CA MET A 131 -5.34 -19.00 -3.02
C MET A 131 -5.38 -20.47 -3.46
N ILE A 132 -4.26 -21.19 -3.32
CA ILE A 132 -4.17 -22.61 -3.66
C ILE A 132 -4.98 -23.46 -2.68
N ALA A 133 -4.89 -23.19 -1.38
CA ALA A 133 -5.61 -23.93 -0.35
C ALA A 133 -7.13 -23.78 -0.47
N VAL A 134 -7.64 -22.58 -0.77
CA VAL A 134 -9.06 -22.31 -1.03
C VAL A 134 -9.54 -23.11 -2.24
N SER A 135 -8.80 -23.06 -3.35
CA SER A 135 -9.14 -23.84 -4.54
C SER A 135 -9.19 -25.35 -4.26
N ALA A 136 -8.19 -25.88 -3.57
CA ALA A 136 -8.15 -27.29 -3.17
C ALA A 136 -9.31 -27.66 -2.24
N CYS A 137 -9.66 -26.79 -1.30
CA CYS A 137 -10.75 -27.00 -0.35
C CYS A 137 -12.11 -27.05 -1.07
N LEU A 138 -12.40 -26.08 -1.94
CA LEU A 138 -13.64 -26.06 -2.72
C LEU A 138 -13.72 -27.22 -3.73
N GLN A 139 -12.62 -27.49 -4.43
CA GLN A 139 -12.56 -28.58 -5.42
C GLN A 139 -12.79 -29.94 -4.76
N ALA A 140 -12.13 -30.20 -3.63
CA ALA A 140 -12.25 -31.46 -2.89
C ALA A 140 -13.59 -31.60 -2.13
N SER A 141 -14.27 -30.50 -1.82
CA SER A 141 -15.57 -30.52 -1.15
C SER A 141 -16.69 -31.09 -2.03
N ASN A 142 -17.86 -31.30 -1.44
CA ASN A 142 -19.10 -31.60 -2.17
C ASN A 142 -19.87 -30.34 -2.61
N ILE A 143 -19.31 -29.13 -2.45
CA ILE A 143 -19.98 -27.88 -2.83
C ILE A 143 -19.94 -27.70 -4.36
N PRO A 144 -21.07 -27.37 -5.00
CA PRO A 144 -21.12 -27.02 -6.43
C PRO A 144 -20.24 -25.82 -6.75
N TRP A 145 -19.11 -26.07 -7.42
CA TRP A 145 -18.12 -25.06 -7.76
C TRP A 145 -17.35 -25.49 -9.02
N GLN A 146 -17.20 -24.59 -9.98
CA GLN A 146 -16.68 -24.83 -11.34
C GLN A 146 -15.17 -24.57 -11.46
N GLY A 147 -14.41 -24.96 -10.42
CA GLY A 147 -12.96 -24.89 -10.45
C GLY A 147 -12.29 -26.06 -11.19
N PRO A 148 -11.00 -26.31 -10.95
CA PRO A 148 -10.16 -25.61 -9.98
C PRO A 148 -9.72 -24.22 -10.46
N MET A 149 -9.34 -23.38 -9.51
CA MET A 149 -8.58 -22.15 -9.73
C MET A 149 -7.09 -22.44 -9.45
N VAL A 150 -6.19 -21.87 -10.25
CA VAL A 150 -4.76 -21.81 -9.96
C VAL A 150 -4.29 -20.36 -9.93
N SER A 151 -3.28 -20.04 -9.12
CA SER A 151 -2.77 -18.68 -8.99
C SER A 151 -1.26 -18.67 -8.85
N ALA A 152 -0.60 -17.58 -9.24
CA ALA A 152 0.82 -17.37 -8.99
C ALA A 152 1.07 -15.91 -8.59
N ARG A 153 2.06 -15.69 -7.73
CA ARG A 153 2.69 -14.37 -7.57
C ARG A 153 3.90 -14.26 -8.48
N ILE A 154 4.00 -13.20 -9.26
CA ILE A 154 5.13 -12.94 -10.16
C ILE A 154 5.85 -11.65 -9.75
N GLY A 155 7.18 -11.75 -9.71
CA GLY A 155 8.09 -10.61 -9.60
C GLY A 155 8.83 -10.33 -10.91
N HIS A 156 9.44 -9.15 -11.01
CA HIS A 156 10.30 -8.76 -12.12
C HIS A 156 11.60 -8.15 -11.56
N VAL A 157 12.67 -8.96 -11.56
CA VAL A 157 13.97 -8.67 -10.94
C VAL A 157 15.05 -8.82 -12.00
N ASP A 158 15.97 -7.86 -12.11
CA ASP A 158 17.07 -7.90 -13.09
C ASP A 158 16.62 -8.21 -14.54
N ASN A 159 15.49 -7.65 -14.96
CA ASN A 159 14.84 -7.88 -16.26
C ASN A 159 14.36 -9.33 -16.52
N ALA A 160 14.15 -10.11 -15.46
CA ALA A 160 13.63 -11.47 -15.55
C ALA A 160 12.38 -11.64 -14.67
N PHE A 161 11.45 -12.47 -15.15
CA PHE A 161 10.28 -12.87 -14.36
C PHE A 161 10.69 -13.92 -13.32
N VAL A 162 10.25 -13.71 -12.07
CA VAL A 162 10.48 -14.61 -10.95
C VAL A 162 9.16 -15.16 -10.46
N LEU A 163 9.05 -16.48 -10.38
CA LEU A 163 7.87 -17.18 -9.89
C LEU A 163 7.91 -17.27 -8.36
N CYS A 164 6.85 -16.82 -7.70
CA CYS A 164 6.68 -16.83 -6.24
C CYS A 164 7.91 -16.30 -5.47
N PRO A 165 8.37 -15.06 -5.77
CA PRO A 165 9.51 -14.46 -5.08
C PRO A 165 9.25 -14.35 -3.57
N PRO A 166 10.30 -14.30 -2.73
CA PRO A 166 10.17 -13.95 -1.32
C PRO A 166 9.41 -12.63 -1.14
N VAL A 167 8.56 -12.54 -0.11
CA VAL A 167 7.68 -11.38 0.12
C VAL A 167 8.12 -10.48 1.26
N TYR A 168 9.07 -10.91 2.09
CA TYR A 168 9.51 -10.15 3.26
C TYR A 168 11.03 -10.12 3.48
N GLU A 169 11.60 -11.09 4.21
CA GLU A 169 12.99 -11.01 4.71
C GLU A 169 14.05 -10.92 3.61
N SER A 170 13.85 -11.67 2.52
CA SER A 170 14.68 -11.62 1.32
C SER A 170 13.92 -11.06 0.11
N LYS A 171 12.97 -10.15 0.33
CA LYS A 171 12.20 -9.54 -0.76
C LYS A 171 13.16 -8.86 -1.75
N PRO A 172 13.24 -9.32 -3.01
CA PRO A 172 14.11 -8.70 -3.98
C PRO A 172 13.56 -7.32 -4.36
N ASP A 173 14.44 -6.44 -4.82
CA ASP A 173 14.03 -5.22 -5.51
C ASP A 173 13.33 -5.63 -6.81
N THR A 174 12.01 -5.49 -6.84
CA THR A 174 11.16 -6.00 -7.90
C THR A 174 10.31 -4.88 -8.47
N LYS A 175 10.28 -4.79 -9.80
CA LYS A 175 9.44 -3.82 -10.50
C LYS A 175 7.99 -4.28 -10.69
N LEU A 176 7.68 -5.48 -10.24
CA LEU A 176 6.36 -6.09 -10.35
C LEU A 176 6.05 -6.88 -9.09
N ASP A 177 4.85 -6.72 -8.54
CA ASP A 177 4.26 -7.61 -7.55
C ASP A 177 2.84 -7.91 -8.01
N MET A 178 2.68 -9.05 -8.69
CA MET A 178 1.43 -9.42 -9.36
C MET A 178 0.94 -10.77 -8.88
N MET A 179 -0.21 -10.79 -8.23
CA MET A 179 -0.98 -12.02 -8.02
C MET A 179 -1.98 -12.16 -9.17
N VAL A 180 -1.89 -13.26 -9.91
CA VAL A 180 -2.80 -13.56 -11.03
C VAL A 180 -3.37 -14.96 -10.92
N SER A 181 -4.65 -15.09 -11.24
CA SER A 181 -5.44 -16.31 -11.12
C SER A 181 -6.03 -16.73 -12.46
N PHE A 182 -6.11 -18.05 -12.65
CA PHE A 182 -6.68 -18.67 -13.84
C PHE A 182 -7.68 -19.76 -13.47
N ALA A 183 -8.72 -19.92 -14.29
CA ALA A 183 -9.78 -20.91 -14.09
C ALA A 183 -9.63 -22.10 -15.04
N GLY A 184 -9.80 -23.30 -14.48
CA GLY A 184 -9.93 -24.55 -15.21
C GLY A 184 -8.67 -25.01 -15.95
N PRO A 185 -8.75 -26.14 -16.67
CA PRO A 185 -7.61 -26.73 -17.37
C PRO A 185 -7.08 -25.86 -18.52
N GLU A 186 -7.95 -25.06 -19.13
CA GLU A 186 -7.57 -24.11 -20.18
C GLU A 186 -6.82 -22.88 -19.64
N LYS A 187 -6.79 -22.71 -18.31
CA LYS A 187 -6.21 -21.56 -17.61
C LYS A 187 -6.74 -20.25 -18.21
N LYS A 188 -8.07 -20.09 -18.21
CA LYS A 188 -8.74 -18.84 -18.60
C LYS A 188 -8.40 -17.75 -17.59
N PHE A 189 -8.14 -16.52 -18.05
CA PHE A 189 -7.82 -15.39 -17.16
C PHE A 189 -9.01 -15.10 -16.24
N LEU A 190 -8.79 -15.05 -14.92
CA LEU A 190 -9.86 -14.96 -13.93
C LEU A 190 -9.78 -13.69 -13.08
N ALA A 191 -8.66 -13.49 -12.39
CA ALA A 191 -8.47 -12.35 -11.50
C ALA A 191 -7.01 -11.90 -11.51
N ILE A 192 -6.77 -10.62 -11.24
CA ILE A 192 -5.44 -10.06 -11.08
C ILE A 192 -5.49 -8.92 -10.06
N GLU A 193 -4.45 -8.84 -9.24
CA GLU A 193 -4.11 -7.69 -8.42
C GLU A 193 -2.61 -7.47 -8.59
N ALA A 194 -2.23 -6.32 -9.16
CA ALA A 194 -0.84 -6.02 -9.50
C ALA A 194 -0.44 -4.62 -9.04
N GLU A 195 0.75 -4.54 -8.44
CA GLU A 195 1.52 -3.32 -8.25
C GLU A 195 2.72 -3.35 -9.20
N VAL A 196 2.95 -2.25 -9.91
CA VAL A 196 3.92 -2.18 -11.00
C VAL A 196 4.76 -0.91 -10.83
N ASP A 197 6.08 -1.06 -10.73
CA ASP A 197 6.99 0.08 -10.76
C ASP A 197 7.33 0.43 -12.21
N LEU A 198 6.41 1.16 -12.83
CA LEU A 198 6.56 1.78 -14.15
C LEU A 198 7.09 0.82 -15.24
N LEU A 199 6.35 -0.27 -15.49
CA LEU A 199 6.66 -1.21 -16.58
C LEU A 199 5.76 -0.97 -17.81
N PRO A 200 6.28 -1.15 -19.04
CA PRO A 200 5.48 -1.17 -20.26
C PRO A 200 4.39 -2.27 -20.27
N GLU A 201 3.31 -2.06 -21.04
CA GLU A 201 2.19 -2.99 -21.12
C GLU A 201 2.58 -4.41 -21.57
N ASP A 202 3.49 -4.53 -22.53
CA ASP A 202 3.95 -5.81 -23.10
C ASP A 202 4.74 -6.64 -22.09
N VAL A 203 5.54 -6.00 -21.23
CA VAL A 203 6.24 -6.66 -20.13
C VAL A 203 5.24 -7.22 -19.11
N VAL A 204 4.22 -6.44 -18.75
CA VAL A 204 3.19 -6.89 -17.79
C VAL A 204 2.35 -8.04 -18.38
N LEU A 205 1.97 -7.95 -19.66
CA LEU A 205 1.31 -9.06 -20.37
C LEU A 205 2.19 -10.31 -20.40
N GLY A 206 3.48 -10.16 -20.70
CA GLY A 206 4.45 -11.25 -20.69
C GLY A 206 4.57 -11.94 -19.33
N ALA A 207 4.46 -11.17 -18.23
CA ALA A 207 4.44 -11.73 -16.88
C ALA A 207 3.18 -12.59 -16.62
N ILE A 208 2.03 -12.22 -17.17
CA ILE A 208 0.78 -12.99 -17.06
C ILE A 208 0.91 -14.31 -17.83
N ASP A 209 1.46 -14.27 -19.04
CA ASP A 209 1.74 -15.49 -19.82
C ASP A 209 2.77 -16.39 -19.13
N PHE A 210 3.83 -15.81 -18.56
CA PHE A 210 4.82 -16.53 -17.77
C PHE A 210 4.16 -17.24 -16.57
N ALA A 211 3.28 -16.57 -15.83
CA ALA A 211 2.50 -17.20 -14.76
C ALA A 211 1.68 -18.39 -15.27
N ARG A 212 0.89 -18.15 -16.33
CA ARG A 212 0.00 -19.16 -16.92
C ARG A 212 0.76 -20.41 -17.34
N ASN A 213 1.94 -20.26 -17.94
CA ASN A 213 2.73 -21.36 -18.47
C ASN A 213 3.42 -22.20 -17.37
N ASN A 214 3.59 -21.66 -16.16
CA ASN A 214 4.26 -22.36 -15.07
C ASN A 214 3.31 -23.00 -14.03
N LEU A 215 1.99 -22.92 -14.23
CA LEU A 215 1.00 -23.37 -13.25
C LEU A 215 0.48 -24.80 -13.42
N ASP A 216 0.93 -25.54 -14.43
CA ASP A 216 0.49 -26.94 -14.64
C ASP A 216 0.79 -27.86 -13.45
N PRO A 217 1.95 -27.77 -12.78
CA PRO A 217 2.20 -28.59 -11.58
C PRO A 217 1.21 -28.33 -10.45
N VAL A 218 0.82 -27.07 -10.24
CA VAL A 218 -0.14 -26.68 -9.19
C VAL A 218 -1.54 -27.17 -9.55
N LEU A 219 -1.94 -27.04 -10.82
CA LEU A 219 -3.21 -27.58 -11.31
C LEU A 219 -3.29 -29.10 -11.08
N ALA A 220 -2.23 -29.82 -11.43
CA ALA A 220 -2.15 -31.26 -11.21
C ALA A 220 -2.24 -31.63 -9.73
N LEU A 221 -1.52 -30.92 -8.86
CA LEU A 221 -1.57 -31.13 -7.41
C LEU A 221 -3.00 -30.99 -6.84
N ILE A 222 -3.72 -29.94 -7.23
CA ILE A 222 -5.09 -29.69 -6.76
C ILE A 222 -6.03 -30.80 -7.23
N ASN A 223 -5.95 -31.19 -8.50
CA ASN A 223 -6.79 -32.25 -9.06
C ASN A 223 -6.50 -33.61 -8.42
N ASP A 224 -5.22 -33.96 -8.25
CA ASP A 224 -4.80 -35.22 -7.62
C ASP A 224 -5.22 -35.28 -6.15
N PHE A 225 -5.17 -34.14 -5.45
CA PHE A 225 -5.65 -34.03 -4.09
C PHE A 225 -7.17 -34.19 -4.02
N ALA A 226 -7.92 -33.47 -4.85
CA ALA A 226 -9.37 -33.55 -4.90
C ALA A 226 -9.85 -34.96 -5.26
N ALA A 227 -9.24 -35.62 -6.24
CA ALA A 227 -9.56 -37.00 -6.62
C ALA A 227 -9.25 -38.01 -5.51
N ALA A 228 -8.26 -37.76 -4.64
CA ALA A 228 -7.99 -38.61 -3.51
C ALA A 228 -9.02 -38.46 -2.37
N VAL A 229 -9.56 -37.25 -2.20
CA VAL A 229 -10.54 -36.89 -1.15
C VAL A 229 -11.98 -37.21 -1.55
N ASN A 230 -12.36 -36.85 -2.78
CA ASN A 230 -13.69 -37.02 -3.37
C ASN A 230 -13.56 -37.68 -4.75
N PRO A 231 -13.26 -39.00 -4.81
CA PRO A 231 -12.92 -39.70 -6.05
C PRO A 231 -14.04 -39.72 -7.08
N ASP A 232 -15.30 -39.71 -6.62
CA ASP A 232 -16.47 -39.69 -7.50
C ASP A 232 -16.86 -38.26 -7.91
N SER A 233 -16.13 -37.25 -7.44
CA SER A 233 -16.45 -35.83 -7.62
C SER A 233 -17.90 -35.49 -7.25
N ASN A 234 -18.44 -36.15 -6.21
CA ASN A 234 -19.81 -35.99 -5.78
C ASN A 234 -20.03 -34.56 -5.29
N LYS A 235 -20.92 -33.83 -5.96
CA LYS A 235 -21.42 -32.53 -5.54
C LYS A 235 -22.86 -32.66 -5.06
N TYR A 236 -23.23 -31.97 -3.99
CA TYR A 236 -24.62 -31.99 -3.53
C TYR A 236 -25.49 -31.15 -4.49
N THR A 237 -26.75 -31.52 -4.63
CA THR A 237 -27.71 -30.74 -5.42
C THR A 237 -28.26 -29.61 -4.56
N TYR A 238 -28.04 -28.37 -4.98
CA TYR A 238 -28.62 -27.17 -4.35
C TYR A 238 -29.99 -26.84 -4.95
N VAL A 239 -30.77 -26.04 -4.22
CA VAL A 239 -32.03 -25.52 -4.75
C VAL A 239 -31.71 -24.35 -5.66
N SER A 240 -31.84 -24.57 -6.97
CA SER A 240 -31.71 -23.54 -7.99
C SER A 240 -32.69 -22.39 -7.71
N LYS A 241 -32.17 -21.16 -7.63
CA LYS A 241 -33.00 -19.95 -7.57
C LYS A 241 -33.30 -19.41 -8.97
N SER A 242 -32.94 -20.13 -10.05
CA SER A 242 -33.21 -19.72 -11.42
C SER A 242 -34.71 -19.55 -11.66
N LEU A 243 -35.06 -18.63 -12.55
CA LEU A 243 -36.46 -18.39 -12.92
C LEU A 243 -36.86 -19.38 -14.02
N ASP A 244 -38.10 -19.88 -13.96
CA ASP A 244 -38.65 -20.74 -14.99
C ASP A 244 -38.68 -20.01 -16.35
N LYS A 245 -38.21 -20.66 -17.42
CA LYS A 245 -38.08 -20.04 -18.74
C LYS A 245 -39.44 -19.65 -19.33
N ALA A 246 -40.50 -20.44 -19.10
CA ALA A 246 -41.83 -20.10 -19.59
C ALA A 246 -42.38 -18.88 -18.86
N PHE A 247 -42.14 -18.77 -17.55
CA PHE A 247 -42.44 -17.58 -16.77
C PHE A 247 -41.68 -16.34 -17.28
N VAL A 248 -40.36 -16.42 -17.47
CA VAL A 248 -39.55 -15.30 -18.00
C VAL A 248 -40.06 -14.87 -19.38
N ASN A 249 -40.40 -15.81 -20.25
CA ASN A 249 -40.97 -15.52 -21.57
C ASN A 249 -42.33 -14.82 -21.47
N GLU A 250 -43.19 -15.23 -20.53
CA GLU A 250 -44.49 -14.60 -20.30
C GLU A 250 -44.34 -13.16 -19.80
N VAL A 251 -43.40 -12.90 -18.89
CA VAL A 251 -43.06 -11.54 -18.43
C VAL A 251 -42.45 -10.71 -19.56
N SER A 252 -41.52 -11.29 -20.31
CA SER A 252 -40.85 -10.64 -21.45
C SER A 252 -41.86 -10.18 -22.50
N ALA A 253 -42.87 -10.99 -22.82
CA ALA A 253 -43.92 -10.61 -23.78
C ALA A 253 -44.72 -9.35 -23.39
N VAL A 254 -44.64 -8.90 -22.13
CA VAL A 254 -45.29 -7.67 -21.66
C VAL A 254 -44.37 -6.46 -21.82
N VAL A 255 -43.13 -6.57 -21.36
CA VAL A 255 -42.25 -5.41 -21.17
C VAL A 255 -41.11 -5.33 -22.16
N LYS A 256 -40.83 -6.36 -22.97
CA LYS A 256 -39.64 -6.42 -23.82
C LYS A 256 -39.50 -5.20 -24.73
N ASP A 257 -40.57 -4.78 -25.38
CA ASP A 257 -40.52 -3.63 -26.30
C ASP A 257 -40.27 -2.33 -25.54
N GLY A 258 -40.93 -2.14 -24.39
CA GLY A 258 -40.71 -0.98 -23.52
C GLY A 258 -39.30 -0.94 -22.93
N VAL A 259 -38.74 -2.09 -22.54
CA VAL A 259 -37.35 -2.21 -22.07
C VAL A 259 -36.37 -1.93 -23.21
N ALA A 260 -36.59 -2.49 -24.40
CA ALA A 260 -35.73 -2.25 -25.55
C ALA A 260 -35.74 -0.78 -25.97
N GLU A 261 -36.90 -0.14 -26.00
CA GLU A 261 -37.03 1.30 -26.25
C GLU A 261 -36.32 2.10 -25.16
N MET A 262 -36.49 1.71 -23.89
CA MET A 262 -35.85 2.35 -22.75
C MET A 262 -34.33 2.28 -22.81
N MET A 263 -33.76 1.15 -23.27
CA MET A 263 -32.31 0.96 -23.41
C MET A 263 -31.74 1.71 -24.63
N ASP A 264 -32.50 1.82 -25.73
CA ASP A 264 -32.05 2.51 -26.95
C ASP A 264 -32.16 4.04 -26.84
N GLN A 265 -33.04 4.53 -25.97
CA GLN A 265 -33.18 5.94 -25.66
C GLN A 265 -32.19 6.35 -24.56
N SER A 266 -31.45 7.45 -24.79
CA SER A 266 -30.52 7.98 -23.80
C SER A 266 -31.27 8.76 -22.72
N PHE A 267 -31.26 8.21 -21.50
CA PHE A 267 -31.88 8.81 -20.32
C PHE A 267 -30.84 9.11 -19.24
N ASP A 268 -31.10 10.15 -18.45
CA ASP A 268 -30.44 10.30 -17.16
C ASP A 268 -30.95 9.26 -16.15
N LYS A 269 -30.21 9.07 -15.05
CA LYS A 269 -30.51 8.04 -14.03
C LYS A 269 -31.92 8.15 -13.44
N LEU A 270 -32.44 9.37 -13.27
CA LEU A 270 -33.75 9.59 -12.65
C LEU A 270 -34.87 9.20 -13.60
N LYS A 271 -34.79 9.67 -14.86
CA LYS A 271 -35.78 9.31 -15.89
C LYS A 271 -35.75 7.83 -16.23
N LEU A 272 -34.56 7.23 -16.25
CA LEU A 272 -34.41 5.79 -16.42
C LEU A 272 -35.16 5.05 -15.31
N LYS A 273 -34.98 5.48 -14.04
CA LYS A 273 -35.68 4.89 -12.90
C LYS A 273 -37.20 5.10 -12.97
N GLU A 274 -37.68 6.27 -13.37
CA GLU A 274 -39.11 6.53 -13.56
C GLU A 274 -39.71 5.59 -14.63
N LYS A 275 -39.00 5.35 -15.73
CA LYS A 275 -39.41 4.42 -16.78
C LYS A 275 -39.40 2.96 -16.29
N GLN A 276 -38.38 2.57 -15.53
CA GLN A 276 -38.32 1.26 -14.87
C GLN A 276 -39.51 1.07 -13.93
N ASP A 277 -39.79 2.04 -13.06
CA ASP A 277 -40.89 1.99 -12.10
C ASP A 277 -42.26 1.88 -12.79
N LEU A 278 -42.45 2.58 -13.92
CA LEU A 278 -43.68 2.47 -14.73
C LEU A 278 -43.86 1.07 -15.34
N LEU A 279 -42.81 0.51 -15.95
CA LEU A 279 -42.86 -0.85 -16.53
C LEU A 279 -43.05 -1.92 -15.44
N GLN A 280 -42.42 -1.74 -14.27
CA GLN A 280 -42.60 -2.62 -13.13
C GLN A 280 -44.04 -2.54 -12.57
N ALA A 281 -44.62 -1.33 -12.51
CA ALA A 281 -46.02 -1.16 -12.10
C ALA A 281 -46.99 -1.87 -13.06
N GLU A 282 -46.77 -1.75 -14.37
CA GLU A 282 -47.54 -2.47 -15.40
C GLU A 282 -47.45 -4.00 -15.19
N LEU A 283 -46.24 -4.52 -14.93
CA LEU A 283 -46.05 -5.94 -14.62
C LEU A 283 -46.81 -6.37 -13.37
N PHE A 284 -46.74 -5.57 -12.30
CA PHE A 284 -47.43 -5.88 -11.05
C PHE A 284 -48.95 -5.88 -11.23
N GLU A 285 -49.49 -4.95 -12.01
CA GLU A 285 -50.92 -4.89 -12.32
C GLU A 285 -51.35 -6.11 -13.14
N LYS A 286 -50.67 -6.39 -14.26
CA LYS A 286 -51.01 -7.49 -15.18
C LYS A 286 -50.91 -8.87 -14.53
N PHE A 287 -49.93 -9.07 -13.65
CA PHE A 287 -49.72 -10.34 -12.95
C PHE A 287 -50.19 -10.33 -11.49
N THR A 288 -51.12 -9.43 -11.14
CA THR A 288 -51.68 -9.33 -9.79
C THR A 288 -52.15 -10.69 -9.28
N GLY A 289 -51.56 -11.16 -8.17
CA GLY A 289 -51.92 -12.43 -7.53
C GLY A 289 -51.45 -13.70 -8.24
N LYS A 290 -50.84 -13.60 -9.43
CA LYS A 290 -50.33 -14.77 -10.18
C LYS A 290 -48.89 -15.14 -9.77
N TYR A 291 -48.02 -14.16 -9.63
CA TYR A 291 -46.60 -14.35 -9.32
C TYR A 291 -46.16 -13.53 -8.11
N LYS A 292 -45.07 -13.95 -7.44
CA LYS A 292 -44.47 -13.15 -6.36
C LYS A 292 -43.83 -11.90 -6.97
N LYS A 293 -43.97 -10.77 -6.28
CA LYS A 293 -43.36 -9.49 -6.71
C LYS A 293 -41.84 -9.59 -6.87
N SER A 294 -41.17 -10.30 -5.96
CA SER A 294 -39.73 -10.55 -6.03
C SER A 294 -39.32 -11.27 -7.31
N ASP A 295 -40.09 -12.29 -7.73
CA ASP A 295 -39.78 -13.06 -8.93
C ASP A 295 -40.04 -12.25 -10.22
N LEU A 296 -41.07 -11.40 -10.21
CA LEU A 296 -41.32 -10.43 -11.30
C LEU A 296 -40.17 -9.42 -11.44
N LEU A 297 -39.68 -8.87 -10.33
CA LEU A 297 -38.53 -7.94 -10.33
C LEU A 297 -37.25 -8.61 -10.84
N ARG A 298 -37.01 -9.87 -10.44
CA ARG A 298 -35.87 -10.65 -10.93
C ARG A 298 -35.99 -10.96 -12.42
N ALA A 299 -37.19 -11.29 -12.90
CA ALA A 299 -37.42 -11.50 -14.34
C ALA A 299 -37.19 -10.21 -15.13
N PHE A 300 -37.70 -9.08 -14.61
CA PHE A 300 -37.48 -7.76 -15.21
C PHE A 300 -35.98 -7.45 -15.33
N ALA A 301 -35.21 -7.63 -14.25
CA ALA A 301 -33.77 -7.41 -14.27
C ALA A 301 -33.01 -8.29 -15.28
N GLU A 302 -33.41 -9.57 -15.45
CA GLU A 302 -32.80 -10.43 -16.48
C GLU A 302 -33.13 -9.95 -17.90
N ILE A 303 -34.36 -9.46 -18.12
CA ILE A 303 -34.77 -8.87 -19.41
C ILE A 303 -34.00 -7.58 -19.68
N GLU A 304 -33.78 -6.73 -18.68
CA GLU A 304 -32.96 -5.51 -18.80
C GLU A 304 -31.50 -5.85 -19.14
N LYS A 305 -30.93 -6.83 -18.45
CA LYS A 305 -29.58 -7.34 -18.71
C LYS A 305 -29.47 -7.83 -20.16
N GLN A 306 -30.41 -8.65 -20.63
CA GLN A 306 -30.40 -9.15 -22.01
C GLN A 306 -30.53 -8.01 -23.01
N ALA A 307 -31.46 -7.07 -22.81
CA ALA A 307 -31.66 -5.95 -23.70
C ALA A 307 -30.42 -5.04 -23.80
N LEU A 308 -29.74 -4.80 -22.67
CA LEU A 308 -28.48 -4.06 -22.64
C LEU A 308 -27.38 -4.79 -23.44
N GLN A 309 -27.21 -6.09 -23.19
CA GLN A 309 -26.19 -6.89 -23.86
C GLN A 309 -26.44 -6.96 -25.37
N ASP A 310 -27.69 -7.17 -25.79
CA ASP A 310 -28.09 -7.18 -27.20
C ASP A 310 -27.83 -5.82 -27.86
N LEU A 311 -28.16 -4.71 -27.19
CA LEU A 311 -27.91 -3.36 -27.70
C LEU A 311 -26.43 -3.14 -27.99
N ILE A 312 -25.57 -3.53 -27.05
CA ILE A 312 -24.12 -3.30 -27.14
C ILE A 312 -23.46 -4.24 -28.16
N LEU A 313 -23.83 -5.52 -28.19
CA LEU A 313 -23.29 -6.49 -29.14
C LEU A 313 -23.74 -6.19 -30.57
N THR A 314 -25.02 -5.92 -30.79
CA THR A 314 -25.59 -5.81 -32.15
C THR A 314 -25.52 -4.41 -32.75
N LYS A 315 -25.76 -3.36 -31.95
CA LYS A 315 -25.77 -1.97 -32.44
C LYS A 315 -24.49 -1.21 -32.12
N HIS A 316 -23.56 -1.80 -31.36
CA HIS A 316 -22.35 -1.14 -30.87
C HIS A 316 -22.63 0.20 -30.17
N LYS A 317 -23.79 0.29 -29.52
CA LYS A 317 -24.30 1.51 -28.88
C LYS A 317 -24.54 1.23 -27.40
N ARG A 318 -24.21 2.20 -26.55
CA ARG A 318 -24.44 2.12 -25.10
C ARG A 318 -25.73 2.86 -24.71
N PRO A 319 -26.32 2.58 -23.54
CA PRO A 319 -27.57 3.19 -23.11
C PRO A 319 -27.53 4.71 -23.04
N ASP A 320 -26.38 5.30 -22.71
CA ASP A 320 -26.21 6.75 -22.67
C ASP A 320 -25.92 7.37 -24.06
N GLY A 321 -25.86 6.55 -25.11
CA GLY A 321 -25.61 6.96 -26.49
C GLY A 321 -24.15 6.93 -26.91
N ARG A 322 -23.21 6.61 -26.01
CA ARG A 322 -21.78 6.46 -26.33
C ARG A 322 -21.49 5.24 -27.20
N GLY A 323 -20.42 5.33 -27.97
CA GLY A 323 -19.76 4.18 -28.57
C GLY A 323 -18.90 3.39 -27.55
N PRO A 324 -18.36 2.23 -27.94
CA PRO A 324 -17.60 1.37 -27.03
C PRO A 324 -16.33 2.02 -26.47
N LYS A 325 -15.64 2.85 -27.26
CA LYS A 325 -14.38 3.51 -26.87
C LYS A 325 -14.56 4.89 -26.22
N ASP A 326 -15.78 5.43 -26.21
CA ASP A 326 -16.03 6.80 -25.78
C ASP A 326 -16.00 6.93 -24.24
N ILE A 327 -15.32 7.96 -23.76
CA ILE A 327 -15.28 8.35 -22.34
C ILE A 327 -16.32 9.44 -22.08
N ARG A 328 -16.94 9.43 -20.90
CA ARG A 328 -17.84 10.52 -20.46
C ARG A 328 -17.07 11.84 -20.36
N SER A 329 -17.80 12.96 -20.33
CA SER A 329 -17.21 14.29 -20.21
C SER A 329 -16.26 14.38 -19.01
N LEU A 330 -15.01 14.77 -19.27
CA LEU A 330 -13.96 14.90 -18.28
C LEU A 330 -13.76 16.37 -17.90
N THR A 331 -13.75 16.64 -16.60
CA THR A 331 -13.30 17.93 -16.06
C THR A 331 -12.46 17.69 -14.83
N ALA A 332 -11.45 18.53 -14.63
CA ALA A 332 -10.63 18.50 -13.44
C ALA A 332 -10.38 19.93 -12.98
N LYS A 333 -10.26 20.08 -11.66
CA LYS A 333 -10.00 21.34 -10.98
C LYS A 333 -9.08 21.09 -9.80
N VAL A 334 -8.40 22.15 -9.40
CA VAL A 334 -7.31 22.18 -8.42
C VAL A 334 -7.57 23.41 -7.52
N GLU A 335 -6.95 23.50 -6.33
CA GLU A 335 -7.21 24.60 -5.37
C GLU A 335 -8.69 24.74 -4.95
N ILE A 336 -9.37 23.61 -4.74
CA ILE A 336 -10.80 23.56 -4.34
C ILE A 336 -11.02 24.10 -2.93
N LEU A 337 -10.10 23.76 -2.01
CA LEU A 337 -10.22 24.07 -0.60
C LEU A 337 -9.13 25.07 -0.16
N PRO A 338 -9.48 26.14 0.56
CA PRO A 338 -8.59 27.27 0.77
C PRO A 338 -7.47 27.03 1.80
N ARG A 339 -7.56 26.00 2.65
CA ARG A 339 -6.62 25.74 3.76
C ARG A 339 -5.92 24.38 3.72
N THR A 340 -6.33 23.50 2.82
CA THR A 340 -5.68 22.20 2.65
C THR A 340 -4.31 22.38 2.01
N HIS A 341 -3.41 21.40 2.15
CA HIS A 341 -2.09 21.51 1.53
C HIS A 341 -2.20 21.36 0.01
N GLY A 342 -2.99 20.40 -0.47
CA GLY A 342 -3.42 20.35 -1.87
C GLY A 342 -4.85 19.81 -1.96
N SER A 343 -5.57 20.22 -2.99
CA SER A 343 -6.92 19.71 -3.22
C SER A 343 -7.25 19.67 -4.71
N ALA A 344 -7.94 18.62 -5.13
CA ALA A 344 -8.39 18.48 -6.50
C ALA A 344 -9.77 17.86 -6.58
N LEU A 345 -10.54 18.28 -7.57
CA LEU A 345 -11.83 17.72 -7.92
C LEU A 345 -11.74 17.16 -9.34
N PHE A 346 -11.88 15.85 -9.47
CA PHE A 346 -11.99 15.19 -10.75
C PHE A 346 -13.43 14.75 -10.99
N THR A 347 -13.98 15.05 -12.16
CA THR A 347 -15.33 14.66 -12.56
C THR A 347 -15.31 14.01 -13.94
N ARG A 348 -15.84 12.79 -14.02
CA ARG A 348 -16.05 12.02 -15.26
C ARG A 348 -17.53 11.65 -15.38
N GLY A 349 -18.21 12.30 -16.33
CA GLY A 349 -19.67 12.30 -16.38
C GLY A 349 -20.24 12.83 -15.07
N VAL A 350 -20.93 11.96 -14.34
CA VAL A 350 -21.45 12.27 -12.98
C VAL A 350 -20.62 11.63 -11.87
N THR A 351 -19.63 10.79 -12.17
CA THR A 351 -18.71 10.30 -11.15
C THR A 351 -17.77 11.44 -10.75
N GLN A 352 -17.81 11.84 -9.48
CA GLN A 352 -17.08 12.98 -8.94
C GLN A 352 -16.35 12.59 -7.66
N THR A 353 -15.05 12.87 -7.63
CA THR A 353 -14.19 12.63 -6.47
C THR A 353 -13.42 13.88 -6.12
N LEU A 354 -13.47 14.26 -4.85
CA LEU A 354 -12.65 15.33 -4.26
C LEU A 354 -11.54 14.67 -3.45
N THR A 355 -10.28 14.91 -3.83
CA THR A 355 -9.14 14.45 -3.05
C THR A 355 -8.48 15.62 -2.32
N VAL A 356 -8.15 15.38 -1.06
CA VAL A 356 -7.36 16.30 -0.23
C VAL A 356 -6.02 15.66 0.09
N ALA A 357 -4.94 16.39 -0.17
CA ALA A 357 -3.59 16.03 0.23
C ALA A 357 -3.19 16.77 1.51
N THR A 358 -2.64 16.00 2.46
CA THR A 358 -2.09 16.50 3.72
C THR A 358 -0.66 16.01 3.85
N LEU A 359 0.23 16.93 4.23
CA LEU A 359 1.67 16.72 4.38
C LEU A 359 2.01 16.84 5.87
N GLY A 360 2.80 15.91 6.38
CA GLY A 360 3.23 15.86 7.77
C GLY A 360 4.72 15.55 7.89
N SER A 361 5.25 15.71 9.11
CA SER A 361 6.59 15.24 9.45
C SER A 361 6.69 13.72 9.34
N THR A 362 7.85 13.18 9.00
CA THR A 362 8.13 11.73 9.01
C THR A 362 7.97 11.11 10.40
N SER A 363 8.03 11.91 11.47
CA SER A 363 7.73 11.44 12.83
C SER A 363 6.26 11.02 13.04
N LEU A 364 5.36 11.37 12.10
CA LEU A 364 3.93 11.03 12.15
C LEU A 364 3.59 9.78 11.33
N GLU A 365 4.59 9.12 10.72
CA GLU A 365 4.39 7.94 9.91
C GLU A 365 3.57 6.86 10.61
N LEU A 366 2.74 6.17 9.83
CA LEU A 366 1.87 5.14 10.38
C LEU A 366 2.71 3.92 10.73
N PHE A 367 2.76 3.60 12.02
CA PHE A 367 3.32 2.36 12.50
C PHE A 367 2.36 1.19 12.26
N ILE A 368 2.83 0.18 11.52
CA ILE A 368 2.08 -1.02 11.17
C ILE A 368 2.80 -2.22 11.80
N GLN A 369 2.05 -3.01 12.56
CA GLN A 369 2.50 -4.29 13.07
C GLN A 369 1.63 -5.40 12.50
N ASN A 370 2.25 -6.41 11.91
CA ASN A 370 1.60 -7.59 11.35
C ASN A 370 2.42 -8.85 11.67
N MET A 371 2.07 -9.98 11.06
CA MET A 371 2.77 -11.26 11.27
C MET A 371 4.23 -11.26 10.79
N TYR A 372 4.61 -10.34 9.90
CA TYR A 372 5.99 -10.22 9.42
C TYR A 372 6.89 -9.38 10.35
N GLY A 373 6.28 -8.57 11.22
CA GLY A 373 7.00 -7.69 12.14
C GLY A 373 6.41 -6.29 12.16
N GLU A 374 7.28 -5.31 12.31
CA GLU A 374 6.93 -3.90 12.46
C GLU A 374 7.53 -3.11 11.30
N ARG A 375 6.73 -2.22 10.70
CA ARG A 375 7.15 -1.30 9.63
C ARG A 375 6.46 0.04 9.77
N THR A 376 7.02 1.08 9.17
CA THR A 376 6.34 2.37 9.01
C THR A 376 5.79 2.52 7.61
N LYS A 377 4.79 3.40 7.46
CA LYS A 377 4.17 3.74 6.18
C LYS A 377 4.02 5.25 6.08
N ARG A 378 4.73 5.83 5.11
CA ARG A 378 4.79 7.29 4.88
C ARG A 378 3.76 7.82 3.90
N PHE A 379 3.39 7.02 2.90
CA PHE A 379 2.39 7.36 1.88
C PHE A 379 1.13 6.54 2.12
N ILE A 380 0.01 7.22 2.33
CA ILE A 380 -1.26 6.60 2.67
C ILE A 380 -2.36 7.19 1.80
N HIS A 381 -3.22 6.33 1.25
CA HIS A 381 -4.45 6.74 0.59
C HIS A 381 -5.67 6.16 1.29
N TYR A 382 -6.58 7.05 1.70
CA TYR A 382 -7.90 6.70 2.18
C TYR A 382 -8.96 7.06 1.16
N TYR A 383 -9.97 6.21 1.08
CA TYR A 383 -11.07 6.36 0.15
C TYR A 383 -12.39 6.22 0.92
N ASN A 384 -13.29 7.19 0.71
CA ASN A 384 -14.59 7.26 1.35
C ASN A 384 -15.70 7.22 0.30
N PHE A 385 -16.73 6.41 0.58
CA PHE A 385 -17.89 6.22 -0.28
C PHE A 385 -19.19 6.41 0.51
N PRO A 386 -19.57 7.66 0.80
CA PRO A 386 -20.77 7.93 1.57
C PRO A 386 -22.05 7.55 0.78
N PRO A 387 -23.16 7.16 1.45
CA PRO A 387 -24.39 6.72 0.78
C PRO A 387 -25.00 7.78 -0.16
N PHE A 388 -24.82 9.06 0.14
CA PHE A 388 -25.32 10.14 -0.73
C PHE A 388 -24.65 10.13 -2.12
N SER A 389 -23.47 9.52 -2.27
CA SER A 389 -22.75 9.46 -3.54
C SER A 389 -23.51 8.66 -4.61
N THR A 390 -24.35 7.71 -4.21
CA THR A 390 -25.26 6.97 -5.09
C THR A 390 -26.70 7.48 -5.04
N GLY A 391 -26.98 8.45 -4.16
CA GLY A 391 -28.33 8.97 -3.89
C GLY A 391 -29.14 8.10 -2.92
N GLU A 392 -28.47 7.30 -2.08
CA GLU A 392 -29.10 6.35 -1.17
C GLU A 392 -28.93 6.76 0.30
N THR A 393 -29.78 6.23 1.19
CA THR A 393 -29.60 6.33 2.64
C THR A 393 -28.81 5.14 3.15
N GLY A 394 -27.91 5.32 4.11
CA GLY A 394 -27.13 4.21 4.67
C GLY A 394 -26.48 4.55 6.00
N LYS A 395 -25.84 3.55 6.64
CA LYS A 395 -25.08 3.75 7.87
C LYS A 395 -23.79 4.51 7.55
N MET A 396 -23.53 5.58 8.29
CA MET A 396 -22.23 6.26 8.30
C MET A 396 -21.38 5.65 9.42
N GLY A 397 -20.20 5.13 9.09
CA GLY A 397 -19.32 4.44 10.03
C GLY A 397 -17.90 4.31 9.52
N GLY A 398 -17.13 3.38 10.10
CA GLY A 398 -15.79 3.06 9.59
C GLY A 398 -15.84 2.45 8.18
N PRO A 399 -14.73 2.51 7.42
CA PRO A 399 -14.68 2.01 6.06
C PRO A 399 -14.91 0.50 6.01
N GLY A 400 -15.67 0.04 5.02
CA GLY A 400 -15.85 -1.37 4.72
C GLY A 400 -14.72 -1.90 3.85
N SER A 401 -14.81 -3.19 3.48
CA SER A 401 -13.78 -3.83 2.65
C SER A 401 -13.66 -3.19 1.26
N ARG A 402 -14.77 -2.69 0.68
CA ARG A 402 -14.75 -2.06 -0.64
C ARG A 402 -14.00 -0.74 -0.63
N GLU A 403 -14.24 0.08 0.39
CA GLU A 403 -13.59 1.37 0.57
C GLU A 403 -12.07 1.20 0.75
N ILE A 404 -11.66 0.27 1.63
CA ILE A 404 -10.25 -0.09 1.83
C ILE A 404 -9.64 -0.59 0.52
N GLY A 405 -10.34 -1.49 -0.19
CA GLY A 405 -9.89 -2.03 -1.48
C GLY A 405 -9.64 -0.96 -2.54
N HIS A 406 -10.55 0.00 -2.67
CA HIS A 406 -10.40 1.10 -3.62
C HIS A 406 -9.28 2.07 -3.22
N GLY A 407 -9.13 2.38 -1.93
CA GLY A 407 -8.05 3.24 -1.43
C GLY A 407 -6.67 2.62 -1.67
N MET A 408 -6.51 1.33 -1.35
CA MET A 408 -5.26 0.61 -1.58
C MET A 408 -4.92 0.48 -3.07
N LEU A 409 -5.91 0.32 -3.96
CA LEU A 409 -5.67 0.33 -5.41
C LEU A 409 -5.12 1.70 -5.87
N ALA A 410 -5.72 2.80 -5.42
CA ALA A 410 -5.22 4.13 -5.74
C ALA A 410 -3.83 4.40 -5.13
N GLU A 411 -3.57 3.88 -3.93
CA GLU A 411 -2.26 3.96 -3.30
C GLU A 411 -1.19 3.23 -4.12
N LYS A 412 -1.44 1.97 -4.50
CA LYS A 412 -0.55 1.17 -5.36
C LYS A 412 -0.28 1.87 -6.69
N ALA A 413 -1.32 2.45 -7.30
CA ALA A 413 -1.19 3.17 -8.56
C ALA A 413 -0.26 4.40 -8.49
N LEU A 414 -0.20 5.07 -7.35
CA LEU A 414 0.55 6.33 -7.18
C LEU A 414 1.94 6.12 -6.58
N ARG A 415 2.14 5.07 -5.80
CA ARG A 415 3.41 4.80 -5.10
C ARG A 415 4.65 4.88 -6.02
N PRO A 416 4.66 4.32 -7.26
CA PRO A 416 5.84 4.38 -8.13
C PRO A 416 6.28 5.80 -8.50
N VAL A 417 5.34 6.74 -8.57
CA VAL A 417 5.60 8.14 -8.96
C VAL A 417 5.79 9.06 -7.75
N VAL A 418 5.48 8.62 -6.53
CA VAL A 418 5.79 9.38 -5.32
C VAL A 418 7.32 9.37 -5.14
N PRO A 419 7.95 10.54 -4.91
CA PRO A 419 9.40 10.63 -4.70
C PRO A 419 9.82 9.83 -3.47
N ASP A 420 11.11 9.52 -3.35
CA ASP A 420 11.65 8.88 -2.15
C ASP A 420 11.74 9.85 -0.97
N GLN A 421 12.03 9.32 0.22
CA GLN A 421 12.06 10.14 1.45
C GLN A 421 13.20 11.15 1.45
N ASP A 422 14.35 10.81 0.88
CA ASP A 422 15.50 11.70 0.78
C ASP A 422 15.22 12.92 -0.12
N GLU A 423 14.40 12.73 -1.17
CA GLU A 423 13.99 13.81 -2.07
C GLU A 423 12.83 14.63 -1.49
N PHE A 424 11.87 13.96 -0.85
CA PHE A 424 10.69 14.60 -0.28
C PHE A 424 10.40 14.03 1.12
N PRO A 425 10.97 14.65 2.18
CA PRO A 425 10.95 14.13 3.55
C PRO A 425 9.63 14.44 4.27
N TYR A 426 8.53 14.00 3.67
CA TYR A 426 7.18 14.21 4.19
C TYR A 426 6.43 12.89 4.31
N MET A 427 5.66 12.77 5.38
CA MET A 427 4.50 11.88 5.38
C MET A 427 3.41 12.50 4.51
N ILE A 428 2.75 11.68 3.70
CA ILE A 428 1.71 12.11 2.77
C ILE A 428 0.45 11.28 3.03
N ILE A 429 -0.64 11.96 3.34
CA ILE A 429 -1.97 11.37 3.43
C ILE A 429 -2.86 11.98 2.34
N LEU A 430 -3.46 11.10 1.54
CA LEU A 430 -4.51 11.44 0.59
C LEU A 430 -5.84 10.91 1.12
N VAL A 431 -6.87 11.75 1.13
CA VAL A 431 -8.24 11.33 1.43
C VAL A 431 -9.13 11.68 0.25
N SER A 432 -9.72 10.66 -0.37
CA SER A 432 -10.62 10.80 -1.51
C SER A 432 -12.07 10.64 -1.06
N GLU A 433 -12.83 11.73 -1.15
CA GLU A 433 -14.26 11.77 -0.90
C GLU A 433 -15.02 11.59 -2.21
N THR A 434 -15.73 10.47 -2.36
CA THR A 434 -16.60 10.28 -3.52
C THR A 434 -17.90 11.06 -3.32
N LEU A 435 -18.05 12.16 -4.06
CA LEU A 435 -19.20 13.05 -3.96
C LEU A 435 -20.40 12.57 -4.77
N SER A 436 -20.13 11.90 -5.90
CA SER A 436 -21.13 11.24 -6.73
C SER A 436 -20.50 10.08 -7.49
N SER A 437 -21.26 9.02 -7.75
CA SER A 437 -20.74 7.85 -8.45
C SER A 437 -21.75 7.25 -9.42
N SER A 438 -21.28 7.05 -10.65
CA SER A 438 -21.94 6.26 -11.69
C SER A 438 -20.92 5.30 -12.32
N GLY A 439 -20.01 4.74 -11.52
CA GLY A 439 -19.00 3.78 -11.96
C GLY A 439 -17.56 4.30 -11.88
N SER A 440 -16.62 3.36 -11.70
CA SER A 440 -15.16 3.56 -11.69
C SER A 440 -14.67 4.74 -10.83
N SER A 441 -15.28 4.93 -9.66
CA SER A 441 -14.91 5.99 -8.70
C SER A 441 -13.52 5.81 -8.09
N SER A 442 -13.01 4.57 -8.02
CA SER A 442 -11.60 4.31 -7.65
C SER A 442 -10.63 4.94 -8.65
N MET A 443 -10.88 4.81 -9.95
CA MET A 443 -10.07 5.44 -11.00
C MET A 443 -10.20 6.97 -10.98
N ALA A 444 -11.41 7.50 -10.71
CA ALA A 444 -11.60 8.93 -10.48
C ALA A 444 -10.78 9.42 -9.27
N SER A 445 -10.70 8.61 -8.21
CA SER A 445 -9.89 8.91 -7.03
C SER A 445 -8.40 8.94 -7.33
N THR A 446 -7.88 8.01 -8.15
CA THR A 446 -6.49 8.04 -8.61
C THR A 446 -6.19 9.33 -9.36
N CYS A 447 -7.03 9.71 -10.33
CA CYS A 447 -6.83 10.94 -11.12
C CYS A 447 -6.89 12.21 -10.26
N SER A 448 -7.87 12.28 -9.36
CA SER A 448 -8.01 13.38 -8.40
C SER A 448 -6.80 13.45 -7.45
N SER A 449 -6.34 12.30 -6.96
CA SER A 449 -5.15 12.19 -6.11
C SER A 449 -3.87 12.67 -6.78
N THR A 450 -3.65 12.32 -8.06
CA THR A 450 -2.51 12.82 -8.83
C THR A 450 -2.46 14.35 -8.80
N LEU A 451 -3.58 15.00 -9.12
CA LEU A 451 -3.67 16.45 -9.09
C LEU A 451 -3.54 17.03 -7.67
N ALA A 452 -4.10 16.38 -6.66
CA ALA A 452 -3.99 16.84 -5.26
C ALA A 452 -2.55 16.79 -4.74
N LEU A 453 -1.76 15.77 -5.14
CA LEU A 453 -0.32 15.70 -4.86
C LEU A 453 0.44 16.84 -5.52
N MET A 454 0.19 17.05 -6.82
CA MET A 454 0.82 18.10 -7.60
C MET A 454 0.49 19.50 -7.05
N ASP A 455 -0.77 19.72 -6.66
CA ASP A 455 -1.24 20.96 -6.04
C ASP A 455 -0.63 21.19 -4.65
N ALA A 456 -0.39 20.13 -3.89
CA ALA A 456 0.31 20.19 -2.61
C ALA A 456 1.81 20.50 -2.73
N GLY A 457 2.36 20.51 -3.94
CA GLY A 457 3.79 20.70 -4.20
C GLY A 457 4.62 19.43 -4.03
N VAL A 458 4.00 18.25 -4.08
CA VAL A 458 4.74 16.97 -4.12
C VAL A 458 5.36 16.81 -5.52
N PRO A 459 6.68 16.64 -5.65
CA PRO A 459 7.35 16.49 -6.93
C PRO A 459 7.20 15.04 -7.43
N ILE A 460 5.98 14.67 -7.85
CA ILE A 460 5.75 13.34 -8.44
C ILE A 460 6.54 13.19 -9.75
N LYS A 461 7.06 11.98 -10.00
CA LYS A 461 7.89 11.67 -11.18
C LYS A 461 7.11 11.84 -12.49
N ASP A 462 5.82 11.51 -12.49
CA ASP A 462 4.95 11.57 -13.66
C ASP A 462 3.45 11.57 -13.26
N ILE A 463 2.57 11.98 -14.18
CA ILE A 463 1.12 12.00 -14.00
C ILE A 463 0.56 10.59 -14.19
N VAL A 464 -0.11 10.08 -13.15
CA VAL A 464 -0.83 8.81 -13.21
C VAL A 464 -2.31 9.07 -13.43
N ALA A 465 -2.91 8.32 -14.36
CA ALA A 465 -4.35 8.26 -14.56
C ALA A 465 -4.84 6.80 -14.58
N GLY A 466 -6.15 6.64 -14.39
CA GLY A 466 -6.80 5.34 -14.42
C GLY A 466 -8.07 5.31 -15.27
N VAL A 467 -8.32 4.17 -15.90
CA VAL A 467 -9.58 3.90 -16.60
C VAL A 467 -10.09 2.51 -16.24
N GLY A 468 -11.42 2.39 -16.16
CA GLY A 468 -12.10 1.11 -16.06
C GLY A 468 -12.54 0.67 -17.45
N VAL A 469 -12.31 -0.59 -17.78
CA VAL A 469 -12.72 -1.23 -19.02
C VAL A 469 -13.58 -2.44 -18.68
N GLY A 470 -14.66 -2.64 -19.43
CA GLY A 470 -15.48 -3.84 -19.29
C GLY A 470 -15.67 -4.60 -20.58
N LEU A 471 -16.37 -5.72 -20.46
CA LEU A 471 -16.59 -6.69 -21.53
C LEU A 471 -18.05 -7.11 -21.53
N ILE A 472 -18.65 -7.10 -22.71
CA ILE A 472 -19.85 -7.87 -23.03
C ILE A 472 -19.50 -8.85 -24.12
N THR A 473 -19.99 -10.08 -24.00
CA THR A 473 -19.64 -11.18 -24.89
C THR A 473 -20.76 -12.20 -24.94
N ASN A 474 -20.86 -12.94 -26.03
CA ASN A 474 -21.62 -14.18 -26.04
C ASN A 474 -20.87 -15.31 -25.28
N GLU A 475 -21.55 -16.43 -25.04
CA GLU A 475 -21.06 -17.54 -24.21
C GLU A 475 -19.74 -18.16 -24.72
N ASP A 476 -19.50 -18.16 -26.03
CA ASP A 476 -18.32 -18.78 -26.66
C ASP A 476 -17.20 -17.77 -26.98
N PHE A 477 -17.37 -16.50 -26.62
CA PHE A 477 -16.43 -15.40 -26.85
C PHE A 477 -16.17 -15.03 -28.33
N THR A 478 -16.97 -15.55 -29.26
CA THR A 478 -16.81 -15.26 -30.69
C THR A 478 -17.26 -13.85 -31.05
N ASP A 479 -18.25 -13.31 -30.33
CA ASP A 479 -18.70 -11.93 -30.46
C ASP A 479 -18.55 -11.21 -29.11
N HIS A 480 -17.75 -10.15 -29.11
CA HIS A 480 -17.39 -9.43 -27.89
C HIS A 480 -17.17 -7.94 -28.15
N ILE A 481 -17.57 -7.13 -27.17
CA ILE A 481 -17.36 -5.70 -27.15
C ILE A 481 -16.68 -5.29 -25.85
N ILE A 482 -15.52 -4.63 -26.02
CA ILE A 482 -14.77 -4.02 -24.93
C ILE A 482 -15.23 -2.56 -24.81
N MET A 483 -15.57 -2.14 -23.60
CA MET A 483 -16.13 -0.81 -23.32
C MET A 483 -15.22 -0.02 -22.41
N THR A 484 -14.89 1.21 -22.79
CA THR A 484 -14.11 2.15 -21.97
C THR A 484 -15.03 2.96 -21.07
N ASP A 485 -14.62 3.20 -19.82
CA ASP A 485 -15.33 4.03 -18.85
C ASP A 485 -16.77 3.55 -18.58
N LEU A 486 -16.88 2.40 -17.90
CA LEU A 486 -18.15 1.78 -17.53
C LEU A 486 -19.04 2.71 -16.70
N ALA A 487 -20.34 2.64 -16.96
CA ALA A 487 -21.36 3.40 -16.29
C ALA A 487 -22.54 2.54 -15.80
N TYR A 488 -22.93 2.74 -14.54
CA TYR A 488 -24.16 2.23 -13.93
C TYR A 488 -24.55 0.79 -14.32
N MET A 489 -25.46 0.62 -15.30
CA MET A 489 -25.95 -0.69 -15.74
C MET A 489 -24.87 -1.55 -16.41
N GLU A 490 -23.90 -0.94 -17.07
CA GLU A 490 -22.81 -1.65 -17.73
C GLU A 490 -21.88 -2.29 -16.70
N ASP A 491 -21.65 -1.62 -15.57
CA ASP A 491 -20.92 -2.18 -14.44
C ASP A 491 -21.72 -3.29 -13.75
N ALA A 492 -23.06 -3.18 -13.69
CA ALA A 492 -23.93 -4.18 -13.07
C ALA A 492 -24.09 -5.45 -13.93
N PHE A 493 -24.27 -5.28 -15.25
CA PHE A 493 -24.65 -6.34 -16.19
C PHE A 493 -23.53 -6.75 -17.16
N GLY A 494 -22.40 -6.03 -17.17
CA GLY A 494 -21.18 -6.43 -17.86
C GLY A 494 -20.45 -7.55 -17.11
N PHE A 495 -19.56 -8.23 -17.84
CA PHE A 495 -18.88 -9.45 -17.38
C PHE A 495 -17.50 -9.22 -16.78
N LEU A 496 -16.95 -8.03 -16.96
CA LEU A 496 -15.60 -7.64 -16.58
C LEU A 496 -15.59 -6.20 -16.07
N ASP A 497 -14.89 -5.96 -14.97
CA ASP A 497 -14.46 -4.64 -14.51
C ASP A 497 -12.93 -4.68 -14.34
N PHE A 498 -12.25 -4.32 -15.43
CA PHE A 498 -10.79 -4.30 -15.53
C PHE A 498 -10.28 -2.87 -15.32
N LYS A 499 -9.57 -2.65 -14.22
CA LYS A 499 -9.03 -1.35 -13.84
C LYS A 499 -7.54 -1.35 -14.11
N LEU A 500 -7.09 -0.41 -14.93
CA LEU A 500 -5.68 -0.22 -15.23
C LEU A 500 -5.30 1.24 -15.01
N THR A 501 -4.20 1.42 -14.28
CA THR A 501 -3.61 2.73 -13.97
C THR A 501 -2.18 2.79 -14.50
N GLY A 502 -1.70 4.00 -14.76
CA GLY A 502 -0.37 4.20 -15.29
C GLY A 502 -0.10 5.62 -15.74
N THR A 503 1.12 5.83 -16.21
CA THR A 503 1.57 7.05 -16.88
C THR A 503 1.31 6.96 -18.38
N ARG A 504 1.89 7.84 -19.20
CA ARG A 504 1.79 7.70 -20.66
C ARG A 504 2.41 6.40 -21.16
N ASP A 505 3.59 6.09 -20.64
CA ASP A 505 4.46 5.04 -21.19
C ASP A 505 4.50 3.75 -20.35
N ALA A 506 3.91 3.77 -19.14
CA ALA A 506 4.01 2.64 -18.22
C ALA A 506 2.73 2.39 -17.41
N VAL A 507 2.58 1.15 -16.95
CA VAL A 507 1.55 0.69 -16.01
C VAL A 507 2.06 0.87 -14.58
N THR A 508 1.16 1.23 -13.66
CA THR A 508 1.47 1.34 -12.22
C THR A 508 0.65 0.43 -11.32
N ALA A 509 -0.60 0.13 -11.67
CA ALA A 509 -1.40 -0.89 -10.98
C ALA A 509 -2.51 -1.46 -11.86
N ILE A 510 -2.88 -2.71 -11.59
CA ILE A 510 -3.98 -3.42 -12.25
C ILE A 510 -4.85 -4.11 -11.19
N GLN A 511 -6.17 -4.03 -11.36
CA GLN A 511 -7.12 -4.84 -10.62
C GLN A 511 -8.21 -5.32 -11.58
N CYS A 512 -8.57 -6.60 -11.51
CA CYS A 512 -9.68 -7.15 -12.27
C CYS A 512 -10.71 -7.80 -11.35
N ASP A 513 -11.98 -7.45 -11.59
CA ASP A 513 -13.13 -8.19 -11.09
C ASP A 513 -13.88 -8.82 -12.28
N MET A 514 -14.19 -10.11 -12.15
CA MET A 514 -14.76 -10.93 -13.21
C MET A 514 -16.10 -11.46 -12.76
N LYS A 515 -17.08 -11.57 -13.66
CA LYS A 515 -18.37 -12.23 -13.36
C LYS A 515 -18.60 -13.51 -14.15
N LEU A 516 -17.72 -13.80 -15.09
CA LEU A 516 -17.66 -15.05 -15.83
C LEU A 516 -16.62 -16.00 -15.20
N PRO A 517 -16.70 -17.31 -15.47
CA PRO A 517 -15.68 -18.29 -15.10
C PRO A 517 -14.40 -18.15 -15.95
N GLY A 518 -13.84 -16.94 -15.96
CA GLY A 518 -12.68 -16.50 -16.71
C GLY A 518 -12.96 -16.18 -18.19
N ILE A 519 -11.98 -15.54 -18.83
CA ILE A 519 -11.98 -15.18 -20.26
C ILE A 519 -10.79 -15.81 -21.00
N PRO A 520 -10.90 -16.03 -22.32
CA PRO A 520 -9.77 -16.46 -23.13
C PRO A 520 -8.62 -15.45 -23.11
N MET A 521 -7.38 -15.94 -23.01
CA MET A 521 -6.18 -15.09 -22.94
C MET A 521 -5.99 -14.14 -24.13
N HIS A 522 -6.47 -14.52 -25.32
CA HIS A 522 -6.32 -13.70 -26.52
C HIS A 522 -7.10 -12.36 -26.46
N LEU A 523 -8.06 -12.21 -25.53
CA LEU A 523 -8.77 -10.95 -25.31
C LEU A 523 -7.95 -9.96 -24.48
N LEU A 524 -7.01 -10.43 -23.67
CA LEU A 524 -6.28 -9.59 -22.72
C LEU A 524 -5.43 -8.50 -23.41
N PRO A 525 -4.69 -8.77 -24.50
CA PRO A 525 -3.97 -7.71 -25.22
C PRO A 525 -4.89 -6.59 -25.72
N LYS A 526 -6.10 -6.93 -26.21
CA LYS A 526 -7.09 -5.94 -26.67
C LYS A 526 -7.60 -5.07 -25.52
N ILE A 527 -7.80 -5.67 -24.35
CA ILE A 527 -8.21 -4.95 -23.13
C ILE A 527 -7.11 -3.98 -22.69
N PHE A 528 -5.84 -4.40 -22.74
CA PHE A 528 -4.70 -3.52 -22.42
C PHE A 528 -4.58 -2.35 -23.39
N GLU A 529 -4.70 -2.62 -24.70
CA GLU A 529 -4.65 -1.59 -25.74
C GLU A 529 -5.75 -0.52 -25.52
N GLN A 530 -7.00 -0.96 -25.36
CA GLN A 530 -8.12 -0.04 -25.14
C GLN A 530 -8.02 0.68 -23.78
N SER A 531 -7.47 0.03 -22.75
CA SER A 531 -7.17 0.67 -21.47
C SER A 531 -6.13 1.77 -21.62
N LYS A 532 -5.08 1.54 -22.42
CA LYS A 532 -4.04 2.55 -22.70
C LYS A 532 -4.63 3.74 -23.46
N GLU A 533 -5.40 3.50 -24.53
CA GLU A 533 -6.10 4.56 -25.27
C GLU A 533 -6.94 5.44 -24.33
N GLY A 534 -7.74 4.81 -23.46
CA GLY A 534 -8.58 5.53 -22.51
C GLY A 534 -7.79 6.29 -21.43
N ARG A 535 -6.71 5.69 -20.93
CA ARG A 535 -5.81 6.31 -19.94
C ARG A 535 -5.17 7.58 -20.49
N LEU A 536 -4.68 7.56 -21.73
CA LEU A 536 -4.05 8.71 -22.37
C LEU A 536 -5.00 9.91 -22.51
N GLN A 537 -6.26 9.67 -22.89
CA GLN A 537 -7.28 10.73 -22.95
C GLN A 537 -7.51 11.40 -21.59
N VAL A 538 -7.45 10.62 -20.49
CA VAL A 538 -7.58 11.17 -19.14
C VAL A 538 -6.34 11.97 -18.76
N ILE A 539 -5.13 11.47 -19.06
CA ILE A 539 -3.87 12.18 -18.80
C ILE A 539 -3.88 13.56 -19.47
N ASP A 540 -4.33 13.66 -20.74
CA ASP A 540 -4.40 14.93 -21.46
C ASP A 540 -5.22 16.00 -20.70
N VAL A 541 -6.29 15.59 -19.99
CA VAL A 541 -7.13 16.49 -19.19
C VAL A 541 -6.43 16.90 -17.88
N LEU A 542 -5.71 15.97 -17.24
CA LEU A 542 -4.95 16.26 -16.02
C LEU A 542 -3.81 17.23 -16.31
N GLU A 543 -3.02 16.96 -17.36
CA GLU A 543 -1.93 17.84 -17.82
C GLU A 543 -2.42 19.24 -18.16
N LYS A 544 -3.57 19.35 -18.86
CA LYS A 544 -4.18 20.64 -19.16
C LYS A 544 -4.59 21.41 -17.91
N THR A 545 -4.95 20.70 -16.83
CA THR A 545 -5.41 21.31 -15.57
C THR A 545 -4.23 21.79 -14.73
N LEU A 546 -3.21 20.95 -14.58
CA LEU A 546 -1.98 21.28 -13.86
C LEU A 546 -0.81 20.55 -14.54
N PRO A 547 -0.04 21.22 -15.44
CA PRO A 547 0.99 20.56 -16.24
C PRO A 547 2.17 20.00 -15.45
N LYS A 548 2.43 20.56 -14.26
CA LYS A 548 3.53 20.16 -13.37
C LYS A 548 3.15 20.46 -11.93
N SER A 549 3.76 19.74 -10.99
CA SER A 549 3.64 20.04 -9.56
C SER A 549 3.99 21.49 -9.26
N ARG A 550 3.36 22.05 -8.23
CA ARG A 550 3.74 23.36 -7.69
C ARG A 550 5.20 23.30 -7.23
N ALA A 551 5.92 24.41 -7.42
CA ALA A 551 7.35 24.48 -7.07
C ALA A 551 7.57 24.42 -5.55
N ASP A 552 6.67 25.05 -4.80
CA ASP A 552 6.73 25.10 -3.34
C ASP A 552 5.57 24.31 -2.73
N VAL A 553 5.83 23.65 -1.61
CA VAL A 553 4.76 23.10 -0.77
C VAL A 553 3.88 24.22 -0.22
N SER A 554 2.60 23.92 -0.02
CA SER A 554 1.61 24.86 0.51
C SER A 554 2.10 25.63 1.73
N LYS A 555 1.70 26.90 1.84
CA LYS A 555 2.01 27.76 3.00
C LYS A 555 1.46 27.25 4.33
N TYR A 556 0.47 26.35 4.29
CA TYR A 556 -0.10 25.72 5.48
C TYR A 556 0.58 24.39 5.80
N ALA A 557 1.32 23.81 4.85
CA ALA A 557 2.11 22.62 5.09
C ALA A 557 3.29 22.93 6.01
N PRO A 558 3.68 21.99 6.90
CA PRO A 558 4.91 22.14 7.64
C PRO A 558 6.08 22.28 6.66
N LYS A 559 7.03 23.15 6.96
CA LYS A 559 8.32 23.19 6.28
C LYS A 559 9.19 22.11 6.91
N VAL A 560 9.73 21.23 6.08
CA VAL A 560 10.61 20.13 6.51
C VAL A 560 11.94 20.30 5.82
N MET A 561 13.02 20.20 6.58
CA MET A 561 14.39 20.14 6.08
C MET A 561 15.05 18.88 6.63
N SER A 562 15.72 18.12 5.77
CA SER A 562 16.56 17.00 6.20
C SER A 562 18.02 17.41 6.23
N VAL A 563 18.75 16.95 7.25
CA VAL A 563 20.19 17.10 7.35
C VAL A 563 20.82 15.75 7.70
N LYS A 564 21.85 15.37 6.94
CA LYS A 564 22.60 14.13 7.20
C LYS A 564 23.81 14.44 8.06
N ILE A 565 23.94 13.71 9.17
CA ILE A 565 25.08 13.76 10.08
C ILE A 565 25.78 12.40 10.14
N ASP A 566 26.97 12.37 10.72
CA ASP A 566 27.66 11.11 11.02
C ASP A 566 26.86 10.31 12.07
N PRO A 567 26.50 9.03 11.82
CA PRO A 567 25.80 8.18 12.77
C PRO A 567 26.44 8.13 14.17
N ALA A 568 27.77 8.21 14.26
CA ALA A 568 28.48 8.23 15.53
C ALA A 568 28.15 9.47 16.39
N LYS A 569 27.62 10.53 15.78
CA LYS A 569 27.29 11.82 16.43
C LYS A 569 25.82 11.97 16.78
N ILE A 570 24.96 11.01 16.42
CA ILE A 570 23.53 11.00 16.78
C ILE A 570 23.34 11.19 18.29
N GLY A 571 24.15 10.50 19.10
CA GLY A 571 24.09 10.60 20.57
C GLY A 571 24.33 12.01 21.10
N MET A 572 25.12 12.84 20.41
CA MET A 572 25.34 14.25 20.79
C MET A 572 24.11 15.11 20.54
N VAL A 573 23.42 14.88 19.42
CA VAL A 573 22.20 15.61 19.06
C VAL A 573 21.03 15.21 19.96
N ILE A 574 20.88 13.92 20.28
CA ILE A 574 19.88 13.43 21.24
C ILE A 574 20.17 13.99 22.64
N GLY A 575 21.43 13.93 23.07
CA GLY A 575 21.86 14.27 24.42
C GLY A 575 21.40 13.23 25.46
N SER A 576 21.94 13.32 26.68
CA SER A 576 21.60 12.38 27.77
C SER A 576 20.09 12.38 28.05
N GLY A 577 19.41 11.26 27.79
CA GLY A 577 17.97 11.11 28.02
C GLY A 577 17.08 11.93 27.07
N GLY A 578 17.59 12.36 25.91
CA GLY A 578 16.86 13.18 24.94
C GLY A 578 16.78 14.66 25.32
N LYS A 579 17.63 15.13 26.24
CA LYS A 579 17.61 16.51 26.75
C LYS A 579 17.88 17.54 25.64
N THR A 580 18.88 17.28 24.79
CA THR A 580 19.31 18.23 23.76
C THR A 580 18.25 18.39 22.68
N ILE A 581 17.66 17.29 22.18
CA ILE A 581 16.52 17.37 21.25
C ILE A 581 15.38 18.19 21.83
N LYS A 582 14.94 17.86 23.06
CA LYS A 582 13.83 18.57 23.71
C LYS A 582 14.13 20.06 23.89
N GLU A 583 15.38 20.44 24.12
CA GLU A 583 15.79 21.83 24.20
C GLU A 583 15.75 22.54 22.85
N ILE A 584 16.16 21.87 21.77
CA ILE A 584 16.03 22.39 20.40
C ILE A 584 14.54 22.58 20.05
N GLU A 585 13.72 21.54 20.25
CA GLU A 585 12.28 21.59 20.00
C GLU A 585 11.59 22.69 20.82
N ALA A 586 11.96 22.86 22.09
CA ALA A 586 11.40 23.92 22.93
C ALA A 586 11.83 25.33 22.48
N LYS A 587 13.05 25.50 21.95
CA LYS A 587 13.57 26.80 21.49
C LYS A 587 13.05 27.21 20.12
N THR A 588 12.81 26.25 19.22
CA THR A 588 12.41 26.53 17.83
C THR A 588 10.94 26.24 17.57
N GLY A 589 10.28 25.46 18.41
CA GLY A 589 8.92 24.97 18.17
C GLY A 589 8.85 23.93 17.04
N CYS A 590 10.00 23.46 16.54
CA CYS A 590 10.09 22.41 15.53
C CYS A 590 10.01 21.03 16.17
N LEU A 591 9.63 20.02 15.38
CA LEU A 591 9.74 18.60 15.74
C LEU A 591 10.94 17.99 15.01
N LEU A 592 11.73 17.19 15.71
CA LEU A 592 12.89 16.51 15.16
C LEU A 592 12.64 15.00 15.08
N GLY A 593 12.78 14.42 13.89
CA GLY A 593 12.88 12.98 13.67
C GLY A 593 14.34 12.61 13.40
N ILE A 594 14.89 11.65 14.14
CA ILE A 594 16.26 11.16 13.93
C ILE A 594 16.22 9.68 13.56
N GLU A 595 16.90 9.34 12.49
CA GLU A 595 17.09 7.97 12.01
C GLU A 595 18.48 7.43 12.39
N ASP A 596 18.59 6.11 12.50
CA ASP A 596 19.82 5.43 12.93
C ASP A 596 20.99 5.57 11.93
N ASP A 597 20.69 5.95 10.68
CA ASP A 597 21.66 6.20 9.61
C ASP A 597 22.24 7.62 9.63
N GLY A 598 21.84 8.45 10.60
CA GLY A 598 22.28 9.83 10.76
C GLY A 598 21.43 10.86 10.02
N ASN A 599 20.31 10.47 9.39
CA ASN A 599 19.38 11.42 8.80
C ASN A 599 18.52 12.09 9.90
N ILE A 600 18.44 13.42 9.88
CA ILE A 600 17.63 14.20 10.83
C ILE A 600 16.65 15.08 10.05
N ALA A 601 15.36 14.77 10.18
CA ALA A 601 14.26 15.56 9.64
C ALA A 601 13.80 16.60 10.67
N VAL A 602 13.91 17.88 10.33
CA VAL A 602 13.45 19.02 11.13
C VAL A 602 12.19 19.59 10.51
N SER A 603 11.10 19.64 11.26
CA SER A 603 9.79 20.06 10.76
C SER A 603 9.17 21.18 11.61
N GLY A 604 8.55 22.17 10.99
CA GLY A 604 7.90 23.28 11.70
C GLY A 604 7.00 24.12 10.81
N SER A 605 6.18 24.99 11.39
CA SER A 605 5.29 25.89 10.64
C SER A 605 6.00 27.15 10.11
N ASP A 606 7.17 27.50 10.66
CA ASP A 606 7.97 28.66 10.28
C ASP A 606 9.34 28.20 9.72
N GLU A 607 9.58 28.53 8.45
CA GLU A 607 10.83 28.20 7.74
C GLU A 607 12.07 28.77 8.45
N ALA A 608 11.98 29.96 9.05
CA ALA A 608 13.09 30.58 9.76
C ALA A 608 13.46 29.78 11.02
N MET A 609 12.46 29.23 11.71
CA MET A 609 12.68 28.38 12.88
C MET A 609 13.21 27.00 12.51
N VAL A 610 12.75 26.43 11.40
CA VAL A 610 13.28 25.16 10.87
C VAL A 610 14.76 25.32 10.52
N LYS A 611 15.12 26.39 9.78
CA LYS A 611 16.51 26.68 9.46
C LYS A 611 17.37 26.89 10.72
N LYS A 612 16.85 27.62 11.71
CA LYS A 612 17.52 27.81 13.00
C LYS A 612 17.77 26.48 13.74
N ALA A 613 16.83 25.55 13.70
CA ALA A 613 17.01 24.23 14.29
C ALA A 613 18.09 23.42 13.54
N VAL A 614 18.09 23.45 12.20
CA VAL A 614 19.14 22.83 11.38
C VAL A 614 20.52 23.42 11.69
N ASP A 615 20.62 24.75 11.80
CA ASP A 615 21.87 25.44 12.14
C ASP A 615 22.38 25.05 13.54
N ILE A 616 21.48 24.87 14.52
CA ILE A 616 21.85 24.38 15.86
C ILE A 616 22.37 22.94 15.80
N ILE A 617 21.70 22.05 15.05
CA ILE A 617 22.12 20.65 14.88
C ILE A 617 23.50 20.60 14.24
N LEU A 618 23.70 21.31 13.12
CA LEU A 618 24.97 21.42 12.44
C LEU A 618 26.05 21.99 13.35
N GLY A 619 25.73 23.00 14.17
CA GLY A 619 26.64 23.56 15.16
C GLY A 619 27.10 22.56 16.23
N ILE A 620 26.22 21.64 16.67
CA ILE A 620 26.56 20.58 17.64
C ILE A 620 27.52 19.56 17.03
N VAL A 621 27.27 19.15 15.78
CA VAL A 621 28.07 18.11 15.10
C VAL A 621 29.33 18.66 14.42
N LYS A 622 29.41 19.98 14.19
CA LYS A 622 30.54 20.64 13.54
C LYS A 622 31.82 20.35 14.32
N GLU A 623 32.81 19.83 13.61
CA GLU A 623 34.12 19.56 14.19
C GLU A 623 34.98 20.82 14.21
N VAL A 624 35.88 20.85 15.17
CA VAL A 624 36.80 21.96 15.36
C VAL A 624 38.04 21.66 14.51
N GLU A 625 38.17 22.34 13.38
CA GLU A 625 39.30 22.13 12.47
C GLU A 625 40.51 22.96 12.88
N VAL A 626 41.70 22.33 12.86
CA VAL A 626 42.96 23.02 13.14
C VAL A 626 43.21 24.06 12.04
N GLY A 627 43.29 25.32 12.43
CA GLY A 627 43.52 26.45 11.53
C GLY A 627 42.27 27.29 11.22
N GLU A 628 41.07 26.84 11.57
CA GLU A 628 39.84 27.64 11.41
C GLU A 628 39.75 28.71 12.51
N VAL A 629 39.10 29.84 12.18
CA VAL A 629 38.88 30.98 13.09
C VAL A 629 37.42 30.99 13.53
N TYR A 630 37.19 31.04 14.84
CA TYR A 630 35.86 31.05 15.45
C TYR A 630 35.64 32.34 16.25
N ASP A 631 34.39 32.81 16.28
CA ASP A 631 33.93 33.82 17.24
C ASP A 631 33.52 33.09 18.53
N GLY A 632 34.39 33.12 19.54
CA GLY A 632 34.19 32.37 20.78
C GLY A 632 33.81 33.24 21.97
N THR A 633 33.00 32.72 22.88
CA THR A 633 32.57 33.42 24.12
C THR A 633 33.31 32.87 25.33
N VAL A 634 33.87 33.74 26.17
CA VAL A 634 34.59 33.32 27.40
C VAL A 634 33.59 32.82 28.43
N LYS A 635 33.69 31.53 28.80
CA LYS A 635 32.88 30.93 29.87
C LYS A 635 33.53 31.01 31.23
N GLU A 636 34.83 30.74 31.29
CA GLU A 636 35.56 30.63 32.54
C GLU A 636 36.99 31.12 32.36
N ILE A 637 37.52 31.81 33.38
CA ILE A 637 38.90 32.30 33.40
C ILE A 637 39.63 31.59 34.53
N VAL A 638 40.77 30.99 34.19
CA VAL A 638 41.67 30.28 35.11
C VAL A 638 43.02 30.96 35.13
N ASP A 639 43.86 30.66 36.11
CA ASP A 639 45.13 31.39 36.30
C ASP A 639 46.12 31.21 35.13
N PHE A 640 45.92 30.17 34.30
CA PHE A 640 46.76 29.85 33.14
C PHE A 640 46.04 30.04 31.79
N GLY A 641 44.87 30.68 31.76
CA GLY A 641 44.19 30.99 30.51
C GLY A 641 42.68 31.25 30.66
N ALA A 642 41.96 31.12 29.56
CA ALA A 642 40.50 31.21 29.54
C ALA A 642 39.91 30.08 28.71
N PHE A 643 38.82 29.50 29.20
CA PHE A 643 37.98 28.58 28.44
C PHE A 643 37.00 29.38 27.60
N VAL A 644 37.14 29.24 26.29
CA VAL A 644 36.34 29.94 25.30
C VAL A 644 35.47 28.92 24.58
N GLU A 645 34.15 29.08 24.67
CA GLU A 645 33.21 28.27 23.90
C GLU A 645 33.26 28.74 22.44
N ILE A 646 33.71 27.86 21.54
CA ILE A 646 33.87 28.14 20.10
C ILE A 646 32.73 27.55 19.27
N LEU A 647 32.12 26.48 19.75
CA LEU A 647 30.92 25.84 19.21
C LEU A 647 30.06 25.37 20.40
N PRO A 648 28.74 25.23 20.24
CA PRO A 648 27.85 24.80 21.32
C PRO A 648 28.35 23.51 22.01
N GLY A 649 28.75 23.62 23.28
CA GLY A 649 29.25 22.49 24.07
C GLY A 649 30.70 22.07 23.78
N LYS A 650 31.45 22.83 22.96
CA LYS A 650 32.89 22.63 22.72
C LYS A 650 33.68 23.84 23.19
N ASP A 651 34.39 23.65 24.29
CA ASP A 651 35.25 24.67 24.88
C ASP A 651 36.70 24.43 24.45
N GLY A 652 37.39 25.49 24.05
CA GLY A 652 38.84 25.48 23.79
C GLY A 652 39.58 26.29 24.84
N LEU A 653 40.82 25.87 25.15
CA LEU A 653 41.69 26.59 26.07
C LEU A 653 42.49 27.64 25.29
N LEU A 654 42.22 28.91 25.57
CA LEU A 654 43.10 30.02 25.20
C LEU A 654 44.14 30.19 26.31
N HIS A 655 45.37 29.71 26.07
CA HIS A 655 46.45 29.80 27.06
C HIS A 655 46.99 31.24 27.16
N VAL A 656 47.51 31.66 28.32
CA VAL A 656 47.99 33.05 28.54
C VAL A 656 49.01 33.50 27.50
N SER A 657 49.86 32.57 27.04
CA SER A 657 50.91 32.83 26.05
C SER A 657 50.36 33.13 24.65
N GLU A 658 49.10 32.78 24.39
CA GLU A 658 48.43 32.89 23.09
C GLU A 658 47.34 33.98 23.09
N MET A 659 47.18 34.72 24.19
CA MET A 659 46.17 35.78 24.37
C MET A 659 46.57 37.15 23.79
N ALA A 660 47.82 37.59 23.99
CA ALA A 660 48.34 38.87 23.48
C ALA A 660 49.87 38.82 23.36
N ASN A 661 50.47 39.63 22.47
CA ASN A 661 51.93 39.68 22.26
C ASN A 661 52.72 40.15 23.48
N ASP A 662 52.10 40.97 24.33
CA ASP A 662 52.70 41.47 25.57
C ASP A 662 52.65 40.45 26.71
N PHE A 663 53.51 40.64 27.72
CA PHE A 663 53.53 39.77 28.90
C PHE A 663 52.28 40.01 29.77
N ILE A 664 51.44 39.00 29.87
CA ILE A 664 50.21 39.02 30.68
C ILE A 664 50.51 38.42 32.05
N ARG A 665 50.30 39.20 33.12
CA ARG A 665 50.50 38.74 34.50
C ARG A 665 49.26 38.03 35.06
N ASP A 666 48.06 38.47 34.69
CA ASP A 666 46.78 37.82 35.03
C ASP A 666 45.88 37.79 33.78
N PRO A 667 45.39 36.62 33.35
CA PRO A 667 44.43 36.50 32.24
C PRO A 667 43.17 37.35 32.41
N ARG A 668 42.77 37.66 33.65
CA ARG A 668 41.60 38.48 34.00
C ARG A 668 41.73 39.95 33.59
N ASP A 669 42.94 40.41 33.30
CA ASP A 669 43.20 41.77 32.82
C ASP A 669 42.91 41.93 31.32
N VAL A 670 42.82 40.82 30.58
CA VAL A 670 42.75 40.80 29.10
C VAL A 670 41.38 40.36 28.58
N VAL A 671 40.71 39.46 29.31
CA VAL A 671 39.38 38.94 28.94
C VAL A 671 38.49 38.88 30.17
N LYS A 672 37.19 39.12 29.97
CA LYS A 672 36.16 38.97 31.00
C LYS A 672 35.23 37.82 30.64
N VAL A 673 34.62 37.20 31.64
CA VAL A 673 33.57 36.20 31.43
C VAL A 673 32.42 36.85 30.67
N GLY A 674 32.02 36.25 29.55
CA GLY A 674 31.02 36.77 28.62
C GLY A 674 31.56 37.56 27.43
N ASP A 675 32.87 37.83 27.36
CA ASP A 675 33.46 38.51 26.20
C ASP A 675 33.44 37.61 24.96
N VAL A 676 33.11 38.20 23.80
CA VAL A 676 33.17 37.55 22.48
C VAL A 676 34.46 37.95 21.78
N LEU A 677 35.32 36.99 21.45
CA LEU A 677 36.59 37.23 20.77
C LEU A 677 36.88 36.22 19.64
N LYS A 678 37.54 36.71 18.58
CA LYS A 678 38.04 35.88 17.49
C LYS A 678 39.27 35.10 17.93
N VAL A 679 39.22 33.78 17.75
CA VAL A 679 40.27 32.84 18.13
C VAL A 679 40.50 31.82 17.02
N LYS A 680 41.76 31.50 16.73
CA LYS A 680 42.14 30.46 15.76
C LYS A 680 42.51 29.18 16.48
N VAL A 681 42.06 28.04 15.97
CA VAL A 681 42.44 26.73 16.51
C VAL A 681 43.87 26.43 16.07
N ILE A 682 44.76 26.20 17.03
CA ILE A 682 46.19 25.91 16.78
C ILE A 682 46.53 24.42 16.93
N GLY A 683 45.65 23.64 17.55
CA GLY A 683 45.83 22.19 17.66
C GLY A 683 44.70 21.53 18.43
N VAL A 684 44.44 20.26 18.12
CA VAL A 684 43.53 19.39 18.85
C VAL A 684 44.38 18.24 19.41
N GLY A 685 44.42 18.11 20.75
CA GLY A 685 45.18 17.06 21.43
C GLY A 685 44.49 15.70 21.31
N GLY A 686 45.27 14.61 21.48
CA GLY A 686 44.74 13.23 21.42
C GLY A 686 43.74 12.87 22.53
N ASP A 687 43.57 13.74 23.54
CA ASP A 687 42.57 13.67 24.60
C ASP A 687 41.31 14.52 24.31
N GLY A 688 41.19 15.08 23.10
CA GLY A 688 40.06 15.91 22.66
C GLY A 688 40.14 17.37 23.08
N LYS A 689 41.23 17.82 23.74
CA LYS A 689 41.39 19.22 24.15
C LYS A 689 41.78 20.11 22.97
N VAL A 690 41.00 21.17 22.77
CA VAL A 690 41.24 22.17 21.72
C VAL A 690 42.12 23.31 22.27
N SER A 691 43.21 23.61 21.58
CA SER A 691 44.08 24.75 21.88
C SER A 691 43.76 25.92 20.96
N LEU A 692 43.54 27.09 21.55
CA LEU A 692 43.17 28.32 20.85
C LEU A 692 44.27 29.37 20.91
N SER A 693 44.38 30.20 19.87
CA SER A 693 45.28 31.35 19.83
C SER A 693 44.61 32.57 19.22
N LYS A 694 44.76 33.71 19.90
CA LYS A 694 44.41 35.04 19.38
C LYS A 694 45.57 35.63 18.58
N LYS A 695 46.82 35.29 18.94
CA LYS A 695 48.05 35.70 18.22
C LYS A 695 48.12 35.18 16.80
N ALA A 696 47.61 33.97 16.56
CA ALA A 696 47.63 33.33 15.25
C ALA A 696 46.76 34.02 14.18
N LEU A 697 46.10 35.14 14.52
CA LEU A 697 45.37 36.03 13.62
C LEU A 697 46.21 37.22 13.14
N GLU A 698 47.37 37.49 13.75
CA GLU A 698 48.23 38.62 13.41
C GLU A 698 49.33 38.23 12.42
N PRO A 699 49.74 39.13 11.48
CA PRO A 699 50.79 38.84 10.51
C PRO A 699 52.14 38.59 11.21
N GLY A 700 52.71 37.39 11.06
CA GLY A 700 54.03 37.05 11.62
C GLY A 700 54.04 36.02 12.76
N TYR A 701 52.90 35.38 13.08
CA TYR A 701 52.82 34.33 14.08
C TYR A 701 53.71 33.11 13.78
N VAL A 702 54.53 32.71 14.76
CA VAL A 702 55.32 31.47 14.76
C VAL A 702 54.83 30.59 15.91
N PRO A 703 54.35 29.35 15.66
CA PRO A 703 53.88 28.47 16.73
C PRO A 703 54.97 28.20 17.77
N SER A 704 54.66 28.38 19.05
CA SER A 704 55.59 28.06 20.12
C SER A 704 55.69 26.53 20.29
N ALA A 705 56.77 25.92 19.79
CA ALA A 705 57.03 24.50 20.01
C ALA A 705 57.41 24.26 21.48
N ARG A 706 56.61 23.48 22.22
CA ARG A 706 57.04 22.91 23.51
C ARG A 706 57.16 21.39 23.43
N PRO A 707 58.17 20.78 24.10
CA PRO A 707 58.54 19.38 23.91
C PRO A 707 57.69 18.46 24.79
N SER A 708 57.20 17.36 24.22
CA SER A 708 56.64 16.23 24.95
C SER A 708 57.73 15.53 25.77
N GLY A 709 57.87 15.89 27.04
CA GLY A 709 58.81 15.24 27.96
C GLY A 709 58.32 13.87 28.41
N ARG A 710 58.68 12.80 27.67
CA ARG A 710 58.84 11.46 28.26
C ARG A 710 60.16 11.44 29.03
N ARG A 711 60.10 11.40 30.36
CA ARG A 711 61.24 11.04 31.20
C ARG A 711 61.24 9.51 31.38
N GLU A 712 62.17 8.85 30.71
CA GLU A 712 62.66 7.54 31.12
C GLU A 712 63.51 7.73 32.38
N ASP A 713 63.09 7.15 33.50
CA ASP A 713 63.95 6.95 34.67
C ASP A 713 64.34 5.47 34.72
N ASP A 714 65.59 5.23 34.36
CA ASP A 714 66.30 3.95 34.45
C ASP A 714 67.20 3.98 35.69
N ARG A 715 66.75 3.37 36.81
CA ARG A 715 67.62 3.01 37.95
C ARG A 715 67.11 1.76 38.69
N GLY A 716 67.80 0.64 38.48
CA GLY A 716 68.37 -0.15 39.57
C GLY A 716 67.59 -1.34 40.16
N GLY A 717 67.70 -2.50 39.53
CA GLY A 717 68.23 -3.76 40.12
C GLY A 717 67.69 -4.37 41.44
N ARG A 718 66.80 -5.37 41.29
CA ARG A 718 66.72 -6.73 41.94
C ARG A 718 66.54 -6.89 43.48
N PRO A 719 66.09 -8.07 43.99
CA PRO A 719 65.23 -9.13 43.41
C PRO A 719 64.11 -9.69 44.34
N ARG A 720 63.12 -10.34 43.71
CA ARG A 720 62.24 -11.46 44.15
C ARG A 720 62.09 -11.77 45.66
N ARG A 721 60.84 -11.77 46.13
CA ARG A 721 60.32 -12.80 47.04
C ARG A 721 58.93 -13.29 46.63
N SER A 722 58.87 -14.59 46.39
CA SER A 722 57.69 -15.43 46.25
C SER A 722 56.86 -15.39 47.54
N PHE A 723 55.53 -15.30 47.43
CA PHE A 723 54.65 -16.05 48.32
C PHE A 723 53.38 -16.49 47.59
N ASN A 724 53.32 -17.79 47.46
CA ASN A 724 52.19 -18.63 47.13
C ASN A 724 51.16 -18.57 48.28
N ASN A 725 49.87 -18.34 48.02
CA ASN A 725 48.82 -19.09 48.73
C ASN A 725 47.43 -18.97 48.07
N SER A 726 47.02 -20.09 47.49
CA SER A 726 45.69 -20.68 47.39
C SER A 726 44.65 -20.26 48.45
N ARG A 727 43.38 -20.07 48.03
CA ARG A 727 42.22 -20.98 48.29
C ARG A 727 40.87 -20.25 48.29
N GLY A 728 39.90 -20.88 47.61
CA GLY A 728 38.46 -20.90 47.93
C GLY A 728 37.65 -19.73 47.37
N GLY A 729 36.52 -19.88 46.69
CA GLY A 729 35.61 -21.01 46.56
C GLY A 729 34.17 -20.54 46.86
N PHE A 730 33.24 -20.88 45.96
CA PHE A 730 31.76 -20.78 46.04
C PHE A 730 31.12 -19.37 45.96
N SER A 731 29.89 -19.14 45.48
CA SER A 731 28.90 -19.84 44.64
C SER A 731 27.57 -19.05 44.73
N HIS A 732 26.88 -18.92 43.59
CA HIS A 732 25.43 -18.72 43.40
C HIS A 732 24.74 -17.37 43.73
N GLY A 733 24.05 -16.83 42.71
CA GLY A 733 22.58 -16.91 42.66
C GLY A 733 21.79 -15.59 42.63
N ARG A 734 21.52 -15.06 41.44
CA ARG A 734 20.20 -14.90 40.81
C ARG A 734 20.32 -14.24 39.45
#